data_AF-R6LGA5-F1
#
_entry.id   AF-R6LGA5-F1
#
_cell.length_a   1.000
_cell.length_b   1.000
_cell.length_c   1.000
_cell.angle_alpha   90.00
_cell.angle_beta   90.00
_cell.angle_gamma   90.00
#
_symmetry.space_group_name_H-M   'P 1'
#
loop_
_entity.id
_entity.type
_entity.pdbx_description
1 polymer ?
#
loop_
_entity_poly.entity_id
_entity_poly.type
_entity_poly.pdbx_seq_one_letter_code
_entity_poly.pdbx_strand_id
1 'polypeptide(L)'
;MSAILLGHSGENGAVRVAFDLTAFQKAFPGGQPLLLVRRYADTTAYPAPLTVEEQTAYWTVGAADTARAGYGQCELQWYLEDGTLAKSDLFDFLVLGTLKTDAAPPDAPSRRWFEAIRRQLGDLSKLTTQAKENLVAAINEAAKTGSGSAGSAALRVSEGYIQFRNGDEWENLIAKSELEGTKGEPGEDGETPTIGENGNWYIGPEDTGKPSRGAPGAAASDAQVSSAVDTWLTEHPEATTTVQDGSVSVEKLGYGKHIYGSKPYFCNSVGSGAVSYGSIGVVVPCKAGDTIYCNFNMSPNGAYQKPQLLAALPENQYGAIAPIGTIEKDDTTKAYTVPASATTAKAMYLPQSFNAIPAANNGSVEDALAWINKTMGTDGKWCAQNVPFEDYDAWYQTAQAELFDIDESCNKLMYASLYQAVSKLVGAKVAVLGDSLTEQSACSFITSAYNDRWMENVLRDTARTGDDGKTYKGSGWFALIARKYKIKWWCAGHGAQWWYSTTERPNGATAMVRKLIDGTDEFDYIVLEYGTNDILSGYTHIGTAADEASETATTSCGAIKWCIEQLQTRFPEASIVVILPNIRSGANGEAPATQQAYLDAVVPILKKYGVRRVNMAEDSGIVKSMMSTDGVHLRWPVVSNNITYYTNDTPAVRKFSKCLEAELLKA
;
A
#
# COMPACT_ATOMS: atom_id res chain seq x y z
N MET A 1 -0.09 10.82 10.76
CA MET A 1 1.02 9.87 10.95
C MET A 1 0.45 8.46 10.96
N SER A 2 1.10 7.52 10.27
CA SER A 2 0.72 6.10 10.22
C SER A 2 1.23 5.39 11.47
N ALA A 3 0.34 4.83 12.29
CA ALA A 3 0.70 4.07 13.49
C ALA A 3 1.14 2.63 13.10
N ILE A 4 2.11 2.07 13.84
CA ILE A 4 2.56 0.69 13.67
C ILE A 4 1.45 -0.26 14.10
N LEU A 5 0.98 -1.14 13.21
CA LEU A 5 -0.07 -2.10 13.55
C LEU A 5 0.54 -3.32 14.26
N LEU A 6 0.22 -3.53 15.54
CA LEU A 6 0.72 -4.68 16.30
C LEU A 6 -0.34 -5.80 16.32
N GLY A 7 0.11 -7.05 16.18
CA GLY A 7 -0.77 -8.23 16.15
C GLY A 7 -0.31 -9.32 17.13
N HIS A 8 -1.26 -10.11 17.63
CA HIS A 8 -0.97 -11.36 18.33
C HIS A 8 -0.41 -12.42 17.36
N SER A 9 0.19 -13.49 17.89
CA SER A 9 0.60 -14.63 17.06
C SER A 9 -0.60 -15.16 16.24
N GLY A 10 -0.55 -15.00 14.92
CA GLY A 10 -1.60 -15.39 13.98
C GLY A 10 -2.48 -14.24 13.46
N GLU A 11 -2.29 -13.00 13.93
CA GLU A 11 -2.93 -11.80 13.39
C GLU A 11 -2.06 -11.11 12.32
N ASN A 12 -2.67 -10.33 11.43
CA ASN A 12 -2.02 -9.62 10.32
C ASN A 12 -1.31 -8.31 10.78
N GLY A 13 -0.59 -8.36 11.90
CA GLY A 13 0.15 -7.24 12.49
C GLY A 13 1.63 -7.56 12.72
N ALA A 14 2.44 -6.53 12.99
CA ALA A 14 3.85 -6.69 13.26
C ALA A 14 4.07 -7.47 14.56
N VAL A 15 4.82 -8.57 14.47
CA VAL A 15 5.28 -9.39 15.62
C VAL A 15 6.71 -9.04 16.04
N ARG A 16 7.43 -8.28 15.21
CA ARG A 16 8.76 -7.73 15.48
C ARG A 16 8.85 -6.36 14.82
N VAL A 17 9.32 -5.35 15.54
CA VAL A 17 9.54 -3.98 15.05
C VAL A 17 11.05 -3.69 15.07
N ALA A 18 11.59 -3.20 13.96
CA ALA A 18 13.01 -2.89 13.82
C ALA A 18 13.22 -1.36 13.83
N PHE A 19 14.21 -0.91 14.61
CA PHE A 19 14.63 0.48 14.71
C PHE A 19 16.07 0.61 14.23
N ASP A 20 16.30 1.46 13.23
CA ASP A 20 17.65 1.77 12.74
C ASP A 20 18.36 2.70 13.72
N LEU A 21 19.51 2.23 14.23
CA LEU A 21 20.35 2.95 15.19
C LEU A 21 21.49 3.71 14.51
N THR A 22 21.67 3.59 13.19
CA THR A 22 22.83 4.14 12.47
C THR A 22 23.03 5.64 12.72
N ALA A 23 21.94 6.42 12.69
CA ALA A 23 21.99 7.85 12.97
C ALA A 23 22.34 8.17 14.44
N PHE A 24 21.88 7.33 15.37
CA PHE A 24 22.16 7.47 16.80
C PHE A 24 23.62 7.15 17.09
N GLN A 25 24.13 6.02 16.59
CA GLN A 25 25.51 5.59 16.77
C GLN A 25 26.50 6.59 16.14
N LYS A 26 26.15 7.17 14.98
CA LYS A 26 26.98 8.19 14.32
C LYS A 26 27.04 9.50 15.11
N ALA A 27 25.92 9.95 15.65
CA ALA A 27 25.85 11.21 16.40
C ALA A 27 26.37 11.07 17.84
N PHE A 28 26.17 9.90 18.45
CA PHE A 28 26.43 9.61 19.85
C PHE A 28 27.03 8.20 20.01
N PRO A 29 28.33 8.03 19.69
CA PRO A 29 28.99 6.72 19.74
C PRO A 29 29.00 6.13 21.15
N GLY A 30 28.80 4.80 21.24
CA GLY A 30 28.86 4.06 22.51
C GLY A 30 27.59 4.11 23.35
N GLY A 31 26.50 4.68 22.83
CA GLY A 31 25.22 4.66 23.53
C GLY A 31 24.47 3.33 23.43
N GLN A 32 23.45 3.18 24.27
CA GLN A 32 22.62 1.99 24.41
C GLN A 32 21.14 2.33 24.22
N PRO A 33 20.38 1.56 23.43
CA PRO A 33 18.97 1.80 23.21
C PRO A 33 18.10 1.22 24.34
N LEU A 34 17.05 1.95 24.71
CA LEU A 34 15.97 1.49 25.60
C LEU A 34 14.62 1.81 24.94
N LEU A 35 13.65 0.90 25.02
CA LEU A 35 12.29 1.17 24.54
C LEU A 35 11.32 1.28 25.71
N LEU A 36 10.62 2.41 25.82
CA LEU A 36 9.47 2.55 26.70
C LEU A 36 8.17 2.39 25.91
N VAL A 37 7.22 1.64 26.46
CA VAL A 37 5.93 1.36 25.84
C VAL A 37 4.80 1.79 26.76
N ARG A 38 3.81 2.48 26.21
CA ARG A 38 2.56 2.84 26.88
C ARG A 38 1.39 2.40 26.02
N ARG A 39 0.65 1.39 26.47
CA ARG A 39 -0.53 0.86 25.77
C ARG A 39 -1.73 1.78 25.96
N TYR A 40 -2.79 1.54 25.18
CA TYR A 40 -4.05 2.24 25.34
C TYR A 40 -4.57 2.16 26.79
N ALA A 41 -4.95 3.30 27.36
CA ALA A 41 -5.45 3.45 28.74
C ALA A 41 -4.47 3.12 29.89
N ASP A 42 -3.19 2.87 29.61
CA ASP A 42 -2.16 2.81 30.66
C ASP A 42 -1.77 4.22 31.12
N THR A 43 -1.66 4.42 32.43
CA THR A 43 -1.23 5.70 33.02
C THR A 43 0.29 5.83 33.11
N THR A 44 1.03 4.73 33.02
CA THR A 44 2.49 4.66 33.14
C THR A 44 3.09 3.84 31.99
N ALA A 45 4.21 4.30 31.43
CA ALA A 45 4.99 3.52 30.47
C ALA A 45 5.82 2.44 31.19
N TYR A 46 6.14 1.35 30.50
CA TYR A 46 7.00 0.27 30.99
C TYR A 46 8.13 -0.02 29.99
N PRO A 47 9.29 -0.53 30.45
CA PRO A 47 10.37 -0.90 29.56
C PRO A 47 10.01 -2.18 28.79
N ALA A 48 10.12 -2.12 27.47
CA ALA A 48 10.00 -3.29 26.60
C ALA A 48 11.39 -3.83 26.23
N PRO A 49 11.59 -5.16 26.24
CA PRO A 49 12.87 -5.74 25.91
C PRO A 49 13.24 -5.51 24.43
N LEU A 50 14.49 -5.13 24.22
CA LEU A 50 15.10 -5.01 22.89
C LEU A 50 16.20 -6.06 22.72
N THR A 51 16.30 -6.62 21.53
CA THR A 51 17.50 -7.33 21.05
C THR A 51 18.22 -6.43 20.06
N VAL A 52 19.52 -6.21 20.25
CA VAL A 52 20.33 -5.39 19.33
C VAL A 52 21.21 -6.33 18.50
N GLU A 53 21.12 -6.20 17.18
CA GLU A 53 21.99 -6.88 16.24
C GLU A 53 22.63 -5.80 15.35
N GLU A 54 23.95 -5.67 15.42
CA GLU A 54 24.72 -4.62 14.73
C GLU A 54 24.17 -3.21 14.99
N GLN A 55 23.58 -2.57 13.98
CA GLN A 55 23.03 -1.21 14.02
C GLN A 55 21.50 -1.20 14.08
N THR A 56 20.86 -2.32 14.45
CA THR A 56 19.40 -2.42 14.51
C THR A 56 18.94 -2.92 15.88
N ALA A 57 18.03 -2.18 16.52
CA ALA A 57 17.31 -2.64 17.69
C ALA A 57 15.98 -3.28 17.29
N TYR A 58 15.67 -4.43 17.86
CA TYR A 58 14.44 -5.15 17.60
C TYR A 58 13.57 -5.25 18.85
N TRP A 59 12.35 -4.74 18.75
CA TRP A 59 11.30 -5.01 19.71
C TRP A 59 10.52 -6.24 19.27
N THR A 60 10.59 -7.31 20.05
CA THR A 60 9.76 -8.51 19.85
C THR A 60 8.45 -8.32 20.59
N VAL A 61 7.35 -8.20 19.84
CA VAL A 61 6.04 -7.87 20.39
C VAL A 61 5.49 -9.07 21.16
N GLY A 62 5.32 -8.91 22.47
CA GLY A 62 4.85 -9.96 23.37
C GLY A 62 3.38 -9.81 23.76
N ALA A 63 2.84 -10.81 24.46
CA ALA A 63 1.48 -10.79 24.99
C ALA A 63 1.22 -9.60 25.95
N ALA A 64 2.27 -9.09 26.60
CA ALA A 64 2.17 -7.87 27.40
C ALA A 64 1.86 -6.65 26.54
N ASP A 65 2.48 -6.52 25.37
CA ASP A 65 2.38 -5.35 24.50
C ASP A 65 1.02 -5.24 23.83
N THR A 66 0.39 -6.38 23.53
CA THR A 66 -0.92 -6.45 22.87
C THR A 66 -2.09 -6.61 23.85
N ALA A 67 -1.83 -6.59 25.17
CA ALA A 67 -2.85 -6.86 26.19
C ALA A 67 -4.04 -5.87 26.20
N ARG A 68 -3.90 -4.70 25.58
CA ARG A 68 -4.93 -3.67 25.51
C ARG A 68 -5.06 -3.15 24.08
N ALA A 69 -6.22 -3.43 23.48
CA ALA A 69 -6.58 -2.89 22.18
C ALA A 69 -6.77 -1.37 22.21
N GLY A 70 -6.31 -0.68 21.17
CA GLY A 70 -6.36 0.76 21.02
C GLY A 70 -5.01 1.38 20.66
N TYR A 71 -4.98 2.71 20.58
CA TYR A 71 -3.75 3.46 20.28
C TYR A 71 -2.82 3.51 21.51
N GLY A 72 -1.59 3.08 21.31
CA GLY A 72 -0.48 3.20 22.25
C GLY A 72 0.68 3.97 21.65
N GLN A 73 1.69 4.25 22.48
CA GLN A 73 2.90 4.96 22.09
C GLN A 73 4.12 4.24 22.60
N CYS A 74 5.19 4.23 21.82
CA CYS A 74 6.50 3.81 22.29
C CYS A 74 7.55 4.90 22.03
N GLU A 75 8.57 4.92 22.87
CA GLU A 75 9.65 5.90 22.84
C GLU A 75 10.97 5.16 22.83
N LEU A 76 11.72 5.30 21.72
CA LEU A 76 13.07 4.77 21.61
C LEU A 76 14.06 5.79 22.17
N GLN A 77 14.66 5.45 23.30
CA GLN A 77 15.60 6.28 24.04
C GLN A 77 17.03 5.81 23.82
N TRP A 78 17.97 6.75 23.73
CA TRP A 78 19.40 6.48 23.54
C TRP A 78 20.21 7.05 24.71
N TYR A 79 20.83 6.17 25.49
CA TYR A 79 21.58 6.52 26.69
C TYR A 79 23.09 6.39 26.47
N LEU A 80 23.88 7.36 26.91
CA LEU A 80 25.34 7.26 26.95
C LEU A 80 25.80 6.41 28.14
N GLU A 81 27.08 6.01 28.14
CA GLU A 81 27.68 5.20 29.23
C GLU A 81 27.56 5.85 30.63
N ASP A 82 27.49 7.17 30.69
CA ASP A 82 27.32 7.93 31.95
C ASP A 82 25.86 8.01 32.43
N GLY A 83 24.92 7.39 31.70
CA GLY A 83 23.49 7.38 32.01
C GLY A 83 22.72 8.60 31.48
N THR A 84 23.35 9.48 30.68
CA THR A 84 22.69 10.64 30.08
C THR A 84 21.82 10.24 28.90
N LEU A 85 20.55 10.68 28.88
CA LEU A 85 19.67 10.54 27.73
C LEU A 85 20.10 11.52 26.63
N ALA A 86 20.66 11.00 25.54
CA ALA A 86 21.17 11.82 24.43
C ALA A 86 20.12 12.09 23.34
N LYS A 87 19.20 11.15 23.10
CA LYS A 87 18.14 11.30 22.10
C LYS A 87 16.92 10.43 22.43
N SER A 88 15.76 10.87 21.96
CA SER A 88 14.50 10.14 22.07
C SER A 88 13.64 10.35 20.81
N ASP A 89 13.12 9.26 20.25
CA ASP A 89 12.17 9.27 19.13
C ASP A 89 10.85 8.60 19.56
N LEU A 90 9.72 9.29 19.33
CA LEU A 90 8.38 8.83 19.68
C LEU A 90 7.66 8.22 18.48
N PHE A 91 7.00 7.08 18.69
CA PHE A 91 6.24 6.35 17.69
C PHE A 91 4.84 6.02 18.22
N ASP A 92 3.84 6.14 17.36
CA ASP A 92 2.49 5.66 17.65
C ASP A 92 2.31 4.22 17.14
N PHE A 93 1.60 3.39 17.91
CA PHE A 93 1.20 2.05 17.50
C PHE A 93 -0.28 1.79 17.76
N LEU A 94 -0.87 0.83 17.04
CA LEU A 94 -2.27 0.44 17.16
C LEU A 94 -2.36 -1.07 17.35
N VAL A 95 -2.97 -1.49 18.47
CA VAL A 95 -3.40 -2.88 18.68
C VAL A 95 -4.87 -2.97 18.30
N LEU A 96 -5.21 -3.82 17.32
CA LEU A 96 -6.60 -3.99 16.90
C LEU A 96 -7.43 -4.68 17.99
N GLY A 97 -8.68 -4.23 18.16
CA GLY A 97 -9.63 -4.91 19.02
C GLY A 97 -10.06 -6.24 18.42
N THR A 98 -9.99 -7.31 19.22
CA THR A 98 -10.70 -8.54 18.89
C THR A 98 -12.22 -8.26 18.91
N LEU A 99 -12.97 -8.87 18.00
CA LEU A 99 -14.43 -8.86 18.07
C LEU A 99 -14.82 -9.50 19.40
N LYS A 100 -15.51 -8.77 20.29
CA LYS A 100 -16.04 -9.33 21.53
C LYS A 100 -17.03 -10.42 21.16
N THR A 101 -16.58 -11.66 21.29
CA THR A 101 -17.45 -12.84 21.32
C THR A 101 -17.27 -13.47 22.68
N ASP A 102 -18.35 -13.86 23.34
CA ASP A 102 -18.30 -14.65 24.58
C ASP A 102 -17.73 -16.06 24.37
N ALA A 103 -17.30 -16.38 23.14
CA ALA A 103 -16.58 -17.60 22.81
C ALA A 103 -15.13 -17.50 23.28
N ALA A 104 -14.66 -18.57 23.94
CA ALA A 104 -13.25 -18.74 24.27
C ALA A 104 -12.39 -18.59 23.00
N PRO A 105 -11.21 -17.95 23.08
CA PRO A 105 -10.32 -17.79 21.94
C PRO A 105 -10.05 -19.16 21.30
N PRO A 106 -9.94 -19.24 19.96
CA PRO A 106 -9.65 -20.49 19.28
C PRO A 106 -8.33 -21.05 19.80
N ASP A 107 -8.32 -22.35 20.07
CA ASP A 107 -7.12 -23.06 20.53
C ASP A 107 -5.95 -22.76 19.58
N ALA A 108 -4.78 -22.50 20.19
CA ALA A 108 -3.55 -22.24 19.46
C ALA A 108 -3.34 -23.29 18.35
N PRO A 109 -2.73 -22.94 17.20
CA PRO A 109 -2.50 -23.86 16.09
C PRO A 109 -1.86 -25.19 16.52
N SER A 110 -0.96 -25.13 17.51
CA SER A 110 -0.32 -26.30 18.14
C SER A 110 -1.31 -27.24 18.83
N ARG A 111 -2.33 -26.70 19.49
CA ARG A 111 -3.36 -27.47 20.20
C ARG A 111 -4.38 -28.05 19.23
N ARG A 112 -4.74 -27.33 18.16
CA ARG A 112 -5.56 -27.88 17.05
C ARG A 112 -4.84 -29.00 16.29
N TRP A 113 -3.54 -28.87 16.07
CA TRP A 113 -2.70 -29.94 15.52
C TRP A 113 -2.68 -31.17 16.44
N PHE A 114 -2.51 -30.96 17.75
CA PHE A 114 -2.50 -32.04 18.74
C PHE A 114 -3.87 -32.73 18.87
N GLU A 115 -4.98 -31.98 18.81
CA GLU A 115 -6.32 -32.56 18.80
C GLU A 115 -6.68 -33.24 17.48
N ALA A 116 -6.18 -32.76 16.34
CA ALA A 116 -6.33 -33.44 15.05
C ALA A 116 -5.64 -34.81 15.07
N ILE A 117 -4.43 -34.90 15.66
CA ILE A 117 -3.73 -36.17 15.90
C ILE A 117 -4.56 -37.07 16.84
N ARG A 118 -5.08 -36.52 17.94
CA ARG A 118 -5.89 -37.28 18.90
C ARG A 118 -7.21 -37.78 18.30
N ARG A 119 -7.82 -37.00 17.40
CA ARG A 119 -9.03 -37.36 16.64
C ARG A 119 -8.76 -38.38 15.54
N GLN A 120 -7.58 -38.35 14.91
CA GLN A 120 -7.13 -39.39 13.97
C GLN A 120 -6.80 -40.71 14.67
N LEU A 121 -6.28 -40.65 15.91
CA LEU A 121 -5.99 -41.84 16.74
C LEU A 121 -7.26 -42.49 17.33
N GLY A 122 -8.35 -41.72 17.48
CA GLY A 122 -9.63 -42.20 18.01
C GLY A 122 -9.60 -42.56 19.50
N ASP A 123 -10.75 -43.00 20.03
CA ASP A 123 -10.86 -43.47 21.42
C ASP A 123 -10.37 -44.92 21.53
N LEU A 124 -9.08 -45.05 21.80
CA LEU A 124 -8.36 -46.33 21.92
C LEU A 124 -8.91 -47.25 23.03
N SER A 125 -9.73 -46.72 23.95
CA SER A 125 -10.39 -47.52 24.99
C SER A 125 -11.46 -48.47 24.43
N LYS A 126 -11.99 -48.18 23.23
CA LYS A 126 -13.06 -48.93 22.55
C LYS A 126 -12.57 -50.05 21.62
N LEU A 127 -11.26 -50.22 21.42
CA LEU A 127 -10.75 -51.39 20.71
C LEU A 127 -10.85 -52.65 21.59
N THR A 128 -11.62 -53.64 21.14
CA THR A 128 -11.85 -54.93 21.84
C THR A 128 -11.26 -56.13 21.09
N THR A 129 -10.39 -55.90 20.10
CA THR A 129 -9.79 -56.97 19.27
C THR A 129 -8.32 -57.20 19.62
N GLN A 130 -7.80 -58.40 19.34
CA GLN A 130 -6.37 -58.79 19.55
C GLN A 130 -5.35 -57.84 18.91
N ALA A 131 -5.76 -56.97 17.98
CA ALA A 131 -4.93 -55.89 17.46
C ALA A 131 -4.51 -54.89 18.54
N LYS A 132 -5.34 -54.66 19.57
CA LYS A 132 -4.98 -53.84 20.74
C LYS A 132 -3.88 -54.47 21.57
N GLU A 133 -3.92 -55.79 21.76
CA GLU A 133 -2.89 -56.53 22.49
C GLU A 133 -1.57 -56.48 21.71
N ASN A 134 -1.62 -56.60 20.39
CA ASN A 134 -0.45 -56.46 19.52
C ASN A 134 0.08 -55.02 19.45
N LEU A 135 -0.79 -54.01 19.48
CA LEU A 135 -0.40 -52.59 19.49
C LEU A 135 0.20 -52.19 20.85
N VAL A 136 -0.39 -52.66 21.94
CA VAL A 136 0.15 -52.47 23.30
C VAL A 136 1.46 -53.24 23.45
N ALA A 137 1.59 -54.43 22.87
CA ALA A 137 2.85 -55.16 22.82
C ALA A 137 3.91 -54.42 22.00
N ALA A 138 3.59 -53.89 20.81
CA ALA A 138 4.50 -53.13 19.96
C ALA A 138 4.92 -51.79 20.61
N ILE A 139 4.00 -51.11 21.30
CA ILE A 139 4.29 -49.87 22.05
C ILE A 139 5.15 -50.18 23.28
N ASN A 140 4.89 -51.28 24.00
CA ASN A 140 5.70 -51.69 25.13
C ASN A 140 7.08 -52.23 24.70
N GLU A 141 7.18 -52.83 23.53
CA GLU A 141 8.45 -53.22 22.90
C GLU A 141 9.23 -51.98 22.44
N ALA A 142 8.56 -51.00 21.80
CA ALA A 142 9.15 -49.71 21.45
C ALA A 142 9.55 -48.87 22.67
N ALA A 143 8.81 -48.96 23.78
CA ALA A 143 9.14 -48.31 25.05
C ALA A 143 10.31 -49.01 25.78
N LYS A 144 10.37 -50.36 25.70
CA LYS A 144 11.51 -51.16 26.20
C LYS A 144 12.78 -51.00 25.36
N THR A 145 12.66 -50.70 24.07
CA THR A 145 13.80 -50.51 23.17
C THR A 145 14.21 -49.04 23.01
N GLY A 146 13.29 -48.09 23.25
CA GLY A 146 13.54 -46.65 23.20
C GLY A 146 13.93 -46.01 24.54
N SER A 147 13.81 -46.72 25.67
CA SER A 147 14.38 -46.30 26.96
C SER A 147 15.01 -47.49 27.67
N GLY A 148 16.34 -47.51 27.80
CA GLY A 148 17.07 -48.57 28.51
C GLY A 148 16.58 -48.74 29.95
N SER A 149 16.59 -49.94 30.54
CA SER A 149 17.46 -51.08 30.27
C SER A 149 16.88 -52.40 30.83
N ALA A 150 17.11 -53.52 30.13
CA ALA A 150 17.58 -54.80 30.67
C ALA A 150 17.86 -55.79 29.51
N GLY A 151 19.07 -56.22 29.17
CA GLY A 151 20.38 -56.00 29.77
C GLY A 151 21.32 -55.33 28.77
N SER A 152 21.70 -54.10 29.08
CA SER A 152 22.67 -53.35 28.31
C SER A 152 24.08 -53.80 28.69
N ALA A 153 24.86 -54.20 27.69
CA ALA A 153 26.32 -54.17 27.78
C ALA A 153 26.75 -52.86 28.43
N ALA A 154 27.48 -52.93 29.53
CA ALA A 154 27.95 -51.77 30.25
C ALA A 154 29.47 -51.74 30.15
N LEU A 155 30.03 -50.56 29.90
CA LEU A 155 31.47 -50.33 29.95
C LEU A 155 31.80 -49.56 31.23
N ARG A 156 32.88 -49.94 31.92
CA ARG A 156 33.40 -49.19 33.06
C ARG A 156 34.92 -49.15 33.00
N VAL A 157 35.52 -48.17 33.67
CA VAL A 157 36.97 -48.12 33.88
C VAL A 157 37.24 -48.48 35.33
N SER A 158 37.96 -49.57 35.57
CA SER A 158 38.25 -50.06 36.91
C SER A 158 39.56 -50.85 36.90
N GLU A 159 40.32 -50.77 37.99
CA GLU A 159 41.60 -51.50 38.17
C GLU A 159 42.62 -51.32 37.03
N GLY A 160 42.60 -50.17 36.35
CA GLY A 160 43.52 -49.85 35.27
C GLY A 160 43.11 -50.36 33.89
N TYR A 161 41.88 -50.87 33.72
CA TYR A 161 41.36 -51.37 32.45
C TYR A 161 39.98 -50.77 32.12
N ILE A 162 39.68 -50.62 30.83
CA ILE A 162 38.32 -50.51 30.35
C ILE A 162 37.75 -51.93 30.28
N GLN A 163 36.66 -52.15 31.02
CA GLN A 163 35.97 -53.41 31.16
C GLN A 163 34.60 -53.33 30.50
N PHE A 164 34.16 -54.40 29.84
CA PHE A 164 32.75 -54.56 29.48
C PHE A 164 32.08 -55.62 30.34
N ARG A 165 30.79 -55.44 30.53
CA ARG A 165 29.95 -56.39 31.22
C ARG A 165 29.29 -57.31 30.21
N ASN A 166 29.56 -58.60 30.33
CA ASN A 166 28.92 -59.66 29.57
C ASN A 166 28.03 -60.47 30.53
N GLY A 167 26.72 -60.22 30.52
CA GLY A 167 25.83 -60.76 31.55
C GLY A 167 26.07 -60.11 32.91
N ASP A 168 26.41 -60.90 33.93
CA ASP A 168 26.69 -60.42 35.29
C ASP A 168 28.19 -60.33 35.64
N GLU A 169 29.07 -60.75 34.73
CA GLU A 169 30.52 -60.74 34.91
C GLU A 169 31.18 -59.60 34.12
N TRP A 170 32.34 -59.15 34.62
CA TRP A 170 33.11 -58.05 34.04
C TRP A 170 34.42 -58.55 33.47
N GLU A 171 34.66 -58.27 32.20
CA GLU A 171 35.84 -58.73 31.46
C GLU A 171 36.71 -57.52 31.05
N ASN A 172 38.04 -57.66 31.19
CA ASN A 172 39.01 -56.65 30.76
C ASN A 172 39.13 -56.64 29.24
N LEU A 173 38.81 -55.50 28.60
CA LEU A 173 38.97 -55.34 27.15
C LEU A 173 40.27 -54.65 26.76
N ILE A 174 40.56 -53.50 27.37
CA ILE A 174 41.69 -52.66 26.98
C ILE A 174 42.37 -52.13 28.23
N ALA A 175 43.70 -52.21 28.30
CA ALA A 175 44.47 -51.59 29.37
C ALA A 175 44.41 -50.06 29.22
N LYS A 176 44.12 -49.34 30.30
CA LYS A 176 44.07 -47.86 30.28
C LYS A 176 45.39 -47.25 29.80
N SER A 177 46.51 -47.89 30.11
CA SER A 177 47.84 -47.49 29.66
C SER A 177 48.05 -47.54 28.14
N GLU A 178 47.26 -48.33 27.40
CA GLU A 178 47.31 -48.39 25.94
C GLU A 178 46.48 -47.29 25.26
N LEU A 179 45.60 -46.63 26.02
CA LEU A 179 44.75 -45.52 25.57
C LEU A 179 45.32 -44.16 25.95
N GLU A 180 46.32 -44.13 26.85
CA GLU A 180 47.10 -42.94 27.15
C GLU A 180 48.25 -42.83 26.14
N GLY A 181 47.89 -42.45 24.90
CA GLY A 181 48.85 -41.80 24.01
C GLY A 181 49.24 -40.45 24.63
N THR A 182 50.53 -40.10 24.62
CA THR A 182 50.97 -38.76 25.04
C THR A 182 50.17 -37.71 24.28
N LYS A 183 49.48 -36.83 25.01
CA LYS A 183 48.69 -35.72 24.45
C LYS A 183 49.57 -34.96 23.45
N GLY A 184 49.16 -34.92 22.18
CA GLY A 184 49.72 -33.98 21.22
C GLY A 184 49.34 -32.57 21.63
N GLU A 185 50.29 -31.64 21.57
CA GLU A 185 50.03 -30.22 21.84
C GLU A 185 48.89 -29.72 20.94
N PRO A 186 47.99 -28.84 21.44
CA PRO A 186 46.97 -28.21 20.60
C PRO A 186 47.61 -27.49 19.41
N GLY A 187 47.01 -27.60 18.23
CA GLY A 187 47.38 -26.73 17.10
C GLY A 187 47.00 -25.28 17.43
N GLU A 188 47.87 -24.33 17.11
CA GLU A 188 47.59 -22.91 17.36
C GLU A 188 46.45 -22.40 16.47
N ASP A 189 45.68 -21.46 17.01
CA ASP A 189 44.58 -20.81 16.30
C ASP A 189 45.12 -20.04 15.08
N GLY A 190 44.41 -20.15 13.95
CA GLY A 190 44.76 -19.39 12.74
C GLY A 190 44.50 -17.90 12.92
N GLU A 191 45.34 -17.06 12.32
CA GLU A 191 45.20 -15.60 12.42
C GLU A 191 43.91 -15.12 11.73
N THR A 192 43.13 -14.34 12.48
CA THR A 192 41.89 -13.74 11.98
C THR A 192 42.20 -12.56 11.05
N PRO A 193 41.67 -12.53 9.81
CA PRO A 193 41.89 -11.40 8.92
C PRO A 193 41.28 -10.10 9.47
N THR A 194 41.98 -8.99 9.29
CA THR A 194 41.53 -7.66 9.72
C THR A 194 41.60 -6.66 8.55
N ILE A 195 40.98 -5.48 8.69
CA ILE A 195 41.08 -4.40 7.70
C ILE A 195 42.01 -3.34 8.28
N GLY A 196 43.12 -3.08 7.59
CA GLY A 196 44.10 -2.08 8.01
C GLY A 196 43.65 -0.65 7.71
N GLU A 197 44.32 0.33 8.32
CA GLU A 197 44.00 1.76 8.17
C GLU A 197 44.11 2.26 6.71
N ASN A 198 44.91 1.59 5.87
CA ASN A 198 45.02 1.86 4.44
C ASN A 198 43.85 1.28 3.61
N GLY A 199 42.90 0.60 4.25
CA GLY A 199 41.72 0.02 3.62
C GLY A 199 41.95 -1.34 2.96
N ASN A 200 43.13 -1.95 3.10
CA ASN A 200 43.40 -3.30 2.61
C ASN A 200 43.06 -4.39 3.64
N TRP A 201 42.92 -5.62 3.17
CA TRP A 201 42.88 -6.81 4.02
C TRP A 201 44.28 -7.11 4.58
N TYR A 202 44.32 -7.48 5.86
CA TYR A 202 45.51 -7.92 6.59
C TYR A 202 45.29 -9.32 7.14
N ILE A 203 46.35 -10.12 7.17
CA ILE A 203 46.40 -11.40 7.90
C ILE A 203 47.50 -11.23 8.94
N GLY A 204 47.09 -11.15 10.21
CA GLY A 204 47.97 -10.67 11.28
C GLY A 204 48.52 -9.28 10.98
N PRO A 205 49.85 -9.05 11.11
CA PRO A 205 50.46 -7.76 10.82
C PRO A 205 50.74 -7.50 9.34
N GLU A 206 50.51 -8.47 8.45
CA GLU A 206 50.92 -8.39 7.05
C GLU A 206 49.79 -7.86 6.15
N ASP A 207 50.09 -6.78 5.42
CA ASP A 207 49.19 -6.21 4.42
C ASP A 207 49.17 -7.09 3.17
N THR A 208 47.99 -7.55 2.78
CA THR A 208 47.83 -8.37 1.57
C THR A 208 47.91 -7.56 0.26
N GLY A 209 47.86 -6.22 0.34
CA GLY A 209 47.80 -5.32 -0.80
C GLY A 209 46.46 -5.36 -1.55
N LYS A 210 45.43 -6.00 -0.97
CA LYS A 210 44.10 -6.14 -1.56
C LYS A 210 43.09 -5.23 -0.85
N PRO A 211 42.46 -4.28 -1.55
CA PRO A 211 41.49 -3.37 -0.92
C PRO A 211 40.25 -4.13 -0.44
N SER A 212 39.74 -3.75 0.73
CA SER A 212 38.55 -4.30 1.38
C SER A 212 37.23 -3.86 0.77
N ARG A 213 37.27 -2.93 -0.20
CA ARG A 213 36.13 -2.40 -0.95
C ARG A 213 36.37 -2.49 -2.45
N GLY A 214 35.32 -2.76 -3.21
CA GLY A 214 35.33 -2.62 -4.68
C GLY A 214 35.48 -1.15 -5.10
N ALA A 215 36.00 -0.91 -6.29
CA ALA A 215 36.09 0.46 -6.83
C ALA A 215 34.68 1.08 -6.92
N PRO A 216 34.49 2.34 -6.46
CA PRO A 216 33.24 3.06 -6.68
C PRO A 216 32.94 3.13 -8.19
N GLY A 217 31.67 2.96 -8.58
CA GLY A 217 31.23 3.32 -9.92
C GLY A 217 31.56 4.79 -10.17
N ALA A 218 32.05 5.13 -11.36
CA ALA A 218 32.45 6.51 -11.66
C ALA A 218 31.25 7.46 -11.46
N ALA A 219 31.44 8.49 -10.64
CA ALA A 219 30.50 9.61 -10.56
C ALA A 219 30.39 10.27 -11.94
N ALA A 220 29.20 10.73 -12.31
CA ALA A 220 29.04 11.58 -13.49
C ALA A 220 29.95 12.80 -13.31
N SER A 221 30.84 13.05 -14.28
CA SER A 221 31.69 14.24 -14.27
C SER A 221 30.82 15.51 -14.33
N ASP A 222 31.33 16.61 -13.80
CA ASP A 222 30.67 17.92 -13.89
C ASP A 222 30.33 18.31 -15.34
N ALA A 223 31.07 17.77 -16.31
CA ALA A 223 30.79 17.92 -17.74
C ALA A 223 29.55 17.13 -18.19
N GLN A 224 29.34 15.91 -17.67
CA GLN A 224 28.14 15.12 -17.92
C GLN A 224 26.90 15.71 -17.24
N VAL A 225 27.07 16.26 -16.03
CA VAL A 225 26.00 16.96 -15.33
C VAL A 225 25.62 18.25 -16.07
N SER A 226 26.60 19.08 -16.44
CA SER A 226 26.37 20.30 -17.21
C SER A 226 25.72 20.00 -18.56
N SER A 227 26.18 18.98 -19.29
CA SER A 227 25.59 18.62 -20.58
C SER A 227 24.14 18.14 -20.47
N ALA A 228 23.78 17.44 -19.39
CA ALA A 228 22.41 17.02 -19.13
C ALA A 228 21.51 18.20 -18.75
N VAL A 229 22.03 19.14 -17.97
CA VAL A 229 21.36 20.40 -17.62
C VAL A 229 21.15 21.28 -18.85
N ASP A 230 22.15 21.44 -19.70
CA ASP A 230 22.06 22.24 -20.94
C ASP A 230 21.07 21.64 -21.93
N THR A 231 21.04 20.31 -22.06
CA THR A 231 20.04 19.60 -22.88
C THR A 231 18.63 19.85 -22.33
N TRP A 232 18.45 19.72 -21.00
CA TRP A 232 17.17 19.95 -20.35
C TRP A 232 16.69 21.40 -20.47
N LEU A 233 17.56 22.39 -20.30
CA LEU A 233 17.25 23.82 -20.48
C LEU A 233 16.93 24.16 -21.94
N THR A 234 17.52 23.45 -22.90
CA THR A 234 17.20 23.58 -24.32
C THR A 234 15.80 23.03 -24.62
N GLU A 235 15.39 21.96 -23.94
CA GLU A 235 14.05 21.36 -24.06
C GLU A 235 12.97 22.13 -23.27
N HIS A 236 13.36 22.97 -22.30
CA HIS A 236 12.46 23.70 -21.38
C HIS A 236 12.86 25.20 -21.29
N PRO A 237 12.70 25.98 -22.37
CA PRO A 237 13.16 27.37 -22.46
C PRO A 237 12.43 28.34 -21.50
N GLU A 238 11.34 27.91 -20.87
CA GLU A 238 10.59 28.65 -19.86
C GLU A 238 11.27 28.71 -18.48
N ALA A 239 12.29 27.89 -18.23
CA ALA A 239 13.02 27.88 -16.97
C ALA A 239 14.15 28.92 -16.96
N THR A 240 13.94 30.11 -16.39
CA THR A 240 15.03 31.07 -16.14
C THR A 240 15.70 30.79 -14.80
N THR A 241 17.03 30.69 -14.78
CA THR A 241 17.83 30.59 -13.54
C THR A 241 18.66 31.85 -13.32
N THR A 242 18.72 32.32 -12.09
CA THR A 242 19.86 33.08 -11.58
C THR A 242 20.60 32.22 -10.57
N VAL A 243 21.87 31.91 -10.85
CA VAL A 243 22.76 31.18 -9.96
C VAL A 243 23.50 32.19 -9.09
N GLN A 244 23.27 32.16 -7.79
CA GLN A 244 24.20 32.70 -6.79
C GLN A 244 24.43 31.64 -5.71
N ASP A 245 25.71 31.47 -5.36
CA ASP A 245 26.20 30.68 -4.22
C ASP A 245 25.91 29.18 -4.23
N GLY A 246 25.95 28.55 -5.42
CA GLY A 246 25.85 27.09 -5.54
C GLY A 246 24.48 26.52 -5.15
N SER A 247 23.48 27.38 -4.96
CA SER A 247 22.08 26.99 -4.79
C SER A 247 21.28 27.38 -6.03
N VAL A 248 20.53 26.42 -6.57
CA VAL A 248 19.56 26.69 -7.65
C VAL A 248 18.27 27.14 -6.98
N SER A 249 17.92 28.42 -7.14
CA SER A 249 16.59 28.92 -6.78
C SER A 249 15.74 28.99 -8.05
N VAL A 250 14.61 28.27 -8.05
CA VAL A 250 13.61 28.32 -9.12
C VAL A 250 12.48 29.22 -8.64
N GLU A 251 12.22 30.31 -9.35
CA GLU A 251 11.04 31.13 -9.09
C GLU A 251 9.81 30.34 -9.55
N LYS A 252 8.98 29.93 -8.59
CA LYS A 252 7.84 29.06 -8.80
C LYS A 252 6.72 29.82 -9.52
N LEU A 253 6.54 29.59 -10.81
CA LEU A 253 5.28 29.92 -11.51
C LEU A 253 4.20 28.93 -11.03
N GLY A 254 3.39 29.36 -10.07
CA GLY A 254 2.43 28.53 -9.37
C GLY A 254 1.07 28.46 -10.07
N TYR A 255 0.59 27.24 -10.35
CA TYR A 255 -0.84 26.97 -10.52
C TYR A 255 -1.59 27.34 -9.22
N GLY A 256 -2.79 27.91 -9.35
CA GLY A 256 -3.55 28.45 -8.22
C GLY A 256 -3.92 27.44 -7.16
N LYS A 257 -3.56 27.78 -5.93
CA LYS A 257 -3.79 26.98 -4.74
C LYS A 257 -5.01 27.50 -4.01
N HIS A 258 -5.97 26.62 -3.76
CA HIS A 258 -7.11 26.88 -2.88
C HIS A 258 -6.63 27.21 -1.46
N ILE A 259 -7.22 28.23 -0.83
CA ILE A 259 -6.85 28.61 0.55
C ILE A 259 -7.49 27.63 1.52
N TYR A 260 -6.69 26.76 2.13
CA TYR A 260 -7.12 25.80 3.14
C TYR A 260 -7.79 26.51 4.33
N GLY A 261 -8.96 26.04 4.75
CA GLY A 261 -9.73 26.64 5.85
C GLY A 261 -10.75 27.70 5.42
N SER A 262 -10.96 27.91 4.11
CA SER A 262 -12.07 28.72 3.62
C SER A 262 -13.42 28.10 4.02
N LYS A 263 -14.31 28.89 4.62
CA LYS A 263 -15.64 28.42 5.04
C LYS A 263 -16.72 29.47 4.74
N PRO A 264 -17.95 29.04 4.36
CA PRO A 264 -19.08 29.95 4.26
C PRO A 264 -19.36 30.55 5.64
N TYR A 265 -19.73 31.83 5.64
CA TYR A 265 -19.97 32.61 6.85
C TYR A 265 -21.14 33.58 6.65
N PHE A 266 -21.97 33.75 7.69
CA PHE A 266 -23.10 34.68 7.68
C PHE A 266 -23.04 35.69 8.84
N CYS A 267 -23.05 36.99 8.53
CA CYS A 267 -22.86 38.04 9.52
C CYS A 267 -24.17 38.54 10.19
N ASN A 268 -24.95 37.64 10.79
CA ASN A 268 -26.04 38.01 11.71
C ASN A 268 -26.49 36.79 12.53
N SER A 269 -27.46 36.97 13.42
CA SER A 269 -28.12 35.90 14.16
C SER A 269 -28.92 34.97 13.23
N VAL A 270 -28.73 33.67 13.42
CA VAL A 270 -29.46 32.57 12.76
C VAL A 270 -30.33 31.83 13.79
N GLY A 271 -31.37 31.14 13.32
CA GLY A 271 -32.29 30.35 14.14
C GLY A 271 -33.41 31.12 14.84
N SER A 272 -33.75 32.33 14.39
CA SER A 272 -34.76 33.17 15.05
C SER A 272 -36.21 32.92 14.59
N GLY A 273 -36.43 32.09 13.57
CA GLY A 273 -37.74 31.85 12.95
C GLY A 273 -38.26 33.00 12.07
N ALA A 274 -37.58 34.15 12.05
CA ALA A 274 -37.91 35.31 11.23
C ALA A 274 -36.96 35.45 10.04
N VAL A 275 -37.33 36.28 9.04
CA VAL A 275 -36.41 36.67 7.97
C VAL A 275 -35.20 37.38 8.60
N SER A 276 -34.01 36.86 8.35
CA SER A 276 -32.75 37.44 8.85
C SER A 276 -32.04 38.16 7.71
N TYR A 277 -31.73 39.44 7.92
CA TYR A 277 -31.03 40.29 6.96
C TYR A 277 -29.56 40.40 7.37
N GLY A 278 -28.63 40.13 6.45
CA GLY A 278 -27.19 40.15 6.73
C GLY A 278 -26.36 39.98 5.46
N SER A 279 -25.04 39.94 5.60
CA SER A 279 -24.14 39.56 4.51
C SER A 279 -23.73 38.09 4.63
N ILE A 280 -23.69 37.40 3.49
CA ILE A 280 -23.18 36.03 3.36
C ILE A 280 -21.86 36.12 2.60
N GLY A 281 -20.86 35.33 2.97
CA GLY A 281 -19.55 35.37 2.34
C GLY A 281 -18.65 34.21 2.74
N VAL A 282 -17.35 34.37 2.51
CA VAL A 282 -16.34 33.36 2.83
C VAL A 282 -15.32 33.94 3.79
N VAL A 283 -14.98 33.22 4.86
CA VAL A 283 -13.83 33.56 5.71
C VAL A 283 -12.66 32.70 5.31
N VAL A 284 -11.48 33.32 5.11
CA VAL A 284 -10.24 32.66 4.73
C VAL A 284 -9.11 33.01 5.71
N PRO A 285 -8.20 32.08 6.06
CA PRO A 285 -6.98 32.43 6.77
C PRO A 285 -6.10 33.36 5.93
N CYS A 286 -5.43 34.31 6.58
CA CYS A 286 -4.48 35.22 5.93
C CYS A 286 -3.38 35.70 6.88
N LYS A 287 -2.28 36.21 6.33
CA LYS A 287 -1.22 36.94 7.05
C LYS A 287 -0.83 38.22 6.29
N ALA A 288 -0.09 39.09 6.96
CA ALA A 288 0.45 40.30 6.36
C ALA A 288 1.25 40.00 5.08
N GLY A 289 0.97 40.73 4.01
CA GLY A 289 1.60 40.57 2.69
C GLY A 289 0.94 39.53 1.78
N ASP A 290 -0.08 38.79 2.23
CA ASP A 290 -0.78 37.85 1.35
C ASP A 290 -1.59 38.57 0.27
N THR A 291 -1.59 38.01 -0.95
CA THR A 291 -2.44 38.45 -2.06
C THR A 291 -3.49 37.39 -2.35
N ILE A 292 -4.76 37.78 -2.33
CA ILE A 292 -5.90 36.87 -2.42
C ILE A 292 -6.82 37.28 -3.57
N TYR A 293 -7.31 36.28 -4.31
CA TYR A 293 -8.20 36.42 -5.45
C TYR A 293 -9.49 35.64 -5.17
N CYS A 294 -10.64 36.13 -5.66
CA CYS A 294 -11.92 35.44 -5.54
C CYS A 294 -12.61 35.25 -6.91
N ASN A 295 -13.31 34.11 -7.09
CA ASN A 295 -14.02 33.79 -8.34
C ASN A 295 -15.45 34.36 -8.40
N PHE A 296 -15.86 35.11 -7.38
CA PHE A 296 -17.18 35.71 -7.29
C PHE A 296 -17.11 37.24 -7.31
N ASN A 297 -18.11 37.85 -7.95
CA ASN A 297 -18.22 39.29 -8.01
C ASN A 297 -18.68 39.86 -6.67
N MET A 298 -17.86 40.71 -6.06
CA MET A 298 -18.19 41.46 -4.85
C MET A 298 -18.93 42.76 -5.24
N SER A 299 -19.93 43.15 -4.44
CA SER A 299 -20.69 44.38 -4.69
C SER A 299 -19.89 45.62 -4.25
N PRO A 300 -19.86 46.72 -5.02
CA PRO A 300 -19.03 47.89 -4.69
C PRO A 300 -19.58 48.80 -3.57
N ASN A 301 -20.74 48.51 -2.97
CA ASN A 301 -21.52 49.50 -2.20
C ASN A 301 -21.58 49.26 -0.67
N GLY A 302 -20.70 49.90 0.10
CA GLY A 302 -20.85 50.08 1.56
C GLY A 302 -19.81 49.34 2.43
N ALA A 303 -19.58 49.83 3.65
CA ALA A 303 -18.47 49.38 4.53
C ALA A 303 -18.56 47.90 4.98
N TYR A 304 -19.77 47.35 5.11
CA TYR A 304 -20.01 45.92 5.43
C TYR A 304 -19.99 45.00 4.19
N GLN A 305 -19.70 45.58 3.02
CA GLN A 305 -19.59 44.87 1.75
C GLN A 305 -18.14 44.85 1.23
N LYS A 306 -17.20 45.39 2.00
CA LYS A 306 -15.76 45.33 1.71
C LYS A 306 -15.10 44.15 2.43
N PRO A 307 -14.02 43.57 1.88
CA PRO A 307 -13.18 42.61 2.59
C PRO A 307 -12.74 43.15 3.95
N GLN A 308 -12.92 42.34 4.99
CA GLN A 308 -12.60 42.70 6.37
C GLN A 308 -11.47 41.83 6.91
N LEU A 309 -10.49 42.44 7.57
CA LEU A 309 -9.46 41.73 8.31
C LEU A 309 -9.92 41.44 9.73
N LEU A 310 -9.63 40.23 10.20
CA LEU A 310 -10.00 39.74 11.52
C LEU A 310 -8.74 39.36 12.31
N ALA A 311 -8.77 39.63 13.62
CA ALA A 311 -7.69 39.25 14.55
C ALA A 311 -7.63 37.73 14.83
N ALA A 312 -8.69 37.00 14.52
CA ALA A 312 -8.80 35.56 14.71
C ALA A 312 -9.75 34.94 13.68
N LEU A 313 -9.65 33.62 13.50
CA LEU A 313 -10.65 32.86 12.75
C LEU A 313 -11.91 32.74 13.62
N PRO A 314 -13.12 33.06 13.11
CA PRO A 314 -14.36 32.87 13.86
C PRO A 314 -14.59 31.41 14.23
N GLU A 315 -15.03 31.15 15.46
CA GLU A 315 -15.28 29.79 15.97
C GLU A 315 -16.52 29.15 15.33
N ASN A 316 -17.53 29.97 14.98
CA ASN A 316 -18.79 29.54 14.38
C ASN A 316 -18.90 30.02 12.92
N GLN A 317 -19.76 29.41 12.10
CA GLN A 317 -20.04 29.84 10.71
C GLN A 317 -21.03 31.02 10.60
N TYR A 318 -21.35 31.64 11.72
CA TYR A 318 -22.28 32.76 11.80
C TYR A 318 -21.97 33.64 13.02
N GLY A 319 -22.51 34.85 13.00
CA GLY A 319 -22.42 35.80 14.11
C GLY A 319 -21.84 37.15 13.69
N ALA A 320 -21.70 38.04 14.66
CA ALA A 320 -21.08 39.34 14.42
C ALA A 320 -19.57 39.16 14.22
N ILE A 321 -19.03 39.85 13.22
CA ILE A 321 -17.60 39.95 12.97
C ILE A 321 -17.07 41.26 13.56
N ALA A 322 -15.92 41.19 14.23
CA ALA A 322 -15.22 42.34 14.80
C ALA A 322 -13.99 42.64 13.93
N PRO A 323 -14.10 43.49 12.91
CA PRO A 323 -13.00 43.79 12.01
C PRO A 323 -11.93 44.62 12.70
N ILE A 324 -10.67 44.31 12.41
CA ILE A 324 -9.51 45.13 12.79
C ILE A 324 -9.02 46.03 11.66
N GLY A 325 -9.60 45.89 10.46
CA GLY A 325 -9.31 46.72 9.30
C GLY A 325 -10.09 46.26 8.07
N THR A 326 -9.99 47.02 6.99
CA THR A 326 -10.59 46.70 5.68
C THR A 326 -9.53 46.73 4.59
N ILE A 327 -9.74 45.98 3.52
CA ILE A 327 -8.86 45.95 2.34
C ILE A 327 -9.68 46.34 1.11
N GLU A 328 -9.06 47.10 0.21
CA GLU A 328 -9.64 47.48 -1.07
C GLU A 328 -9.18 46.50 -2.16
N LYS A 329 -10.02 46.34 -3.18
CA LYS A 329 -9.66 45.61 -4.39
C LYS A 329 -8.70 46.44 -5.22
N ASP A 330 -7.63 45.82 -5.72
CA ASP A 330 -6.90 46.37 -6.85
C ASP A 330 -7.70 46.09 -8.13
N ASP A 331 -8.28 47.13 -8.72
CA ASP A 331 -9.12 46.98 -9.92
C ASP A 331 -8.33 46.59 -11.18
N THR A 332 -7.00 46.74 -11.17
CA THR A 332 -6.12 46.36 -12.29
C THR A 332 -5.83 44.87 -12.25
N THR A 333 -5.42 44.36 -11.08
CA THR A 333 -5.03 42.95 -10.90
C THR A 333 -6.18 42.07 -10.39
N LYS A 334 -7.31 42.69 -10.04
CA LYS A 334 -8.47 42.10 -9.36
C LYS A 334 -8.13 41.42 -8.02
N ALA A 335 -7.00 41.80 -7.41
CA ALA A 335 -6.46 41.19 -6.20
C ALA A 335 -6.85 41.95 -4.93
N TYR A 336 -6.81 41.25 -3.80
CA TYR A 336 -6.89 41.82 -2.47
C TYR A 336 -5.57 41.55 -1.73
N THR A 337 -4.83 42.61 -1.44
CA THR A 337 -3.51 42.49 -0.79
C THR A 337 -3.62 42.89 0.66
N VAL A 338 -3.25 41.97 1.56
CA VAL A 338 -3.14 42.24 2.99
C VAL A 338 -1.92 43.15 3.21
N PRO A 339 -2.09 44.37 3.75
CA PRO A 339 -0.97 45.27 3.97
C PRO A 339 0.12 44.62 4.84
N ALA A 340 1.39 44.88 4.53
CA ALA A 340 2.51 44.37 5.34
C ALA A 340 2.45 44.86 6.81
N SER A 341 1.77 45.98 7.06
CA SER A 341 1.52 46.52 8.41
C SER A 341 0.46 45.76 9.21
N ALA A 342 -0.36 44.91 8.59
CA ALA A 342 -1.45 44.19 9.23
C ALA A 342 -0.98 42.87 9.89
N THR A 343 0.08 42.93 10.71
CA THR A 343 0.74 41.76 11.33
C THR A 343 -0.14 40.97 12.31
N THR A 344 -1.20 41.61 12.82
CA THR A 344 -2.21 40.99 13.71
C THR A 344 -3.35 40.31 12.97
N ALA A 345 -3.45 40.47 11.65
CA ALA A 345 -4.47 39.79 10.85
C ALA A 345 -4.20 38.29 10.81
N LYS A 346 -5.26 37.51 11.09
CA LYS A 346 -5.24 36.03 11.04
C LYS A 346 -6.26 35.48 10.05
N ALA A 347 -7.28 36.26 9.72
CA ALA A 347 -8.30 35.87 8.75
C ALA A 347 -8.82 37.09 7.99
N MET A 348 -9.44 36.83 6.84
CA MET A 348 -10.16 37.80 6.04
C MET A 348 -11.56 37.29 5.72
N TYR A 349 -12.56 38.15 5.91
CA TYR A 349 -13.93 37.91 5.46
C TYR A 349 -14.15 38.58 4.10
N LEU A 350 -14.57 37.79 3.11
CA LEU A 350 -14.89 38.22 1.75
C LEU A 350 -16.42 38.15 1.56
N PRO A 351 -17.14 39.29 1.69
CA PRO A 351 -18.59 39.32 1.54
C PRO A 351 -19.06 39.11 0.10
N GLN A 352 -20.22 38.47 -0.04
CA GLN A 352 -20.97 38.34 -1.27
C GLN A 352 -22.32 39.07 -1.15
N SER A 353 -22.94 39.39 -2.29
CA SER A 353 -24.21 40.09 -2.46
C SER A 353 -25.28 39.79 -1.38
N PHE A 354 -26.01 40.84 -0.97
CA PHE A 354 -26.94 40.84 0.16
C PHE A 354 -28.19 39.98 -0.08
N ASN A 355 -28.13 38.70 0.30
CA ASN A 355 -29.27 37.79 0.27
C ASN A 355 -29.84 37.60 1.69
N ALA A 356 -31.13 37.90 1.85
CA ALA A 356 -31.85 37.61 3.10
C ALA A 356 -32.04 36.09 3.26
N ILE A 357 -31.88 35.57 4.48
CA ILE A 357 -32.30 34.20 4.81
C ILE A 357 -33.82 34.21 4.98
N PRO A 358 -34.60 33.53 4.12
CA PRO A 358 -36.06 33.52 4.26
C PRO A 358 -36.50 32.90 5.59
N ALA A 359 -37.62 33.35 6.15
CA ALA A 359 -38.14 32.82 7.42
C ALA A 359 -38.36 31.29 7.39
N ALA A 360 -38.80 30.75 6.25
CA ALA A 360 -38.99 29.31 6.05
C ALA A 360 -37.72 28.48 6.18
N ASN A 361 -36.54 29.11 6.10
CA ASN A 361 -35.23 28.48 6.14
C ASN A 361 -34.44 28.85 7.41
N ASN A 362 -35.08 29.57 8.34
CA ASN A 362 -34.46 30.07 9.58
C ASN A 362 -35.19 29.57 10.84
N GLY A 363 -35.87 28.41 10.76
CA GLY A 363 -36.65 27.83 11.86
C GLY A 363 -35.81 27.24 13.00
N SER A 364 -34.60 26.79 12.69
CA SER A 364 -33.57 26.31 13.62
C SER A 364 -32.17 26.70 13.14
N VAL A 365 -31.15 26.53 13.98
CA VAL A 365 -29.74 26.78 13.60
C VAL A 365 -29.31 25.78 12.51
N GLU A 366 -29.76 24.54 12.63
CA GLU A 366 -29.49 23.46 11.69
C GLU A 366 -30.09 23.74 10.30
N ASP A 367 -31.34 24.22 10.25
CA ASP A 367 -32.00 24.59 8.98
C ASP A 367 -31.30 25.77 8.30
N ALA A 368 -30.86 26.76 9.09
CA ALA A 368 -30.13 27.91 8.60
C ALA A 368 -28.75 27.51 8.06
N LEU A 369 -28.01 26.63 8.76
CA LEU A 369 -26.73 26.10 8.31
C LEU A 369 -26.87 25.26 7.04
N ALA A 370 -27.90 24.41 6.97
CA ALA A 370 -28.19 23.63 5.77
C ALA A 370 -28.51 24.53 4.57
N TRP A 371 -29.26 25.61 4.79
CA TRP A 371 -29.55 26.61 3.75
C TRP A 371 -28.29 27.37 3.31
N ILE A 372 -27.44 27.81 4.25
CA ILE A 372 -26.18 28.50 3.95
C ILE A 372 -25.28 27.61 3.08
N ASN A 373 -25.07 26.36 3.50
CA ASN A 373 -24.24 25.40 2.78
C ASN A 373 -24.82 25.06 1.39
N LYS A 374 -26.15 24.92 1.29
CA LYS A 374 -26.82 24.70 0.00
C LYS A 374 -26.72 25.90 -0.94
N THR A 375 -26.86 27.12 -0.41
CA THR A 375 -26.84 28.37 -1.19
C THR A 375 -25.44 28.69 -1.70
N MET A 376 -24.42 28.45 -0.87
CA MET A 376 -23.02 28.59 -1.24
C MET A 376 -22.50 27.39 -2.04
N GLY A 377 -23.27 26.32 -2.21
CA GLY A 377 -22.86 25.14 -2.97
C GLY A 377 -21.59 24.46 -2.42
N THR A 378 -21.21 23.36 -3.07
CA THR A 378 -19.96 22.61 -2.79
C THR A 378 -19.11 22.47 -4.05
N ASP A 379 -19.43 23.20 -5.11
CA ASP A 379 -18.91 23.06 -6.48
C ASP A 379 -17.67 23.93 -6.74
N GLY A 380 -17.07 24.53 -5.70
CA GLY A 380 -15.89 25.38 -5.81
C GLY A 380 -16.15 26.76 -6.43
N LYS A 381 -17.37 27.06 -6.87
CA LYS A 381 -17.77 28.35 -7.48
C LYS A 381 -17.48 29.56 -6.59
N TRP A 382 -17.43 29.35 -5.28
CA TRP A 382 -17.27 30.39 -4.27
C TRP A 382 -15.91 30.34 -3.57
N CYS A 383 -14.88 29.84 -4.25
CA CYS A 383 -13.54 29.73 -3.69
C CYS A 383 -12.72 31.03 -3.76
N ALA A 384 -11.73 31.11 -2.87
CA ALA A 384 -10.64 32.09 -2.91
C ALA A 384 -9.30 31.38 -3.08
N GLN A 385 -8.37 32.03 -3.77
CA GLN A 385 -7.05 31.49 -4.12
C GLN A 385 -5.96 32.55 -3.91
N ASN A 386 -4.70 32.10 -3.81
CA ASN A 386 -3.55 33.01 -3.68
C ASN A 386 -2.91 33.39 -5.03
N VAL A 387 -3.51 33.00 -6.17
CA VAL A 387 -3.05 33.42 -7.51
C VAL A 387 -4.22 33.90 -8.37
N PRO A 388 -3.97 34.68 -9.44
CA PRO A 388 -5.01 35.18 -10.35
C PRO A 388 -5.79 34.08 -11.08
N PHE A 389 -7.06 34.34 -11.38
CA PHE A 389 -7.92 33.43 -12.16
C PHE A 389 -7.74 33.55 -13.69
N GLU A 390 -6.94 34.51 -14.15
CA GLU A 390 -6.88 34.89 -15.58
C GLU A 390 -5.92 34.00 -16.41
N ASP A 391 -5.16 33.12 -15.75
CA ASP A 391 -4.21 32.18 -16.36
C ASP A 391 -4.76 30.76 -16.59
N TYR A 392 -6.09 30.58 -16.59
CA TYR A 392 -6.72 29.26 -16.69
C TYR A 392 -7.30 28.95 -18.07
N ASP A 393 -6.72 27.93 -18.71
CA ASP A 393 -7.34 27.24 -19.83
C ASP A 393 -8.69 26.61 -19.43
N ALA A 394 -9.63 26.56 -20.38
CA ALA A 394 -11.02 26.11 -20.19
C ALA A 394 -11.17 24.69 -19.58
N TRP A 395 -10.10 23.87 -19.61
CA TRP A 395 -10.09 22.54 -19.01
C TRP A 395 -10.13 22.56 -17.47
N TYR A 396 -9.57 23.60 -16.83
CA TYR A 396 -9.43 23.66 -15.37
C TYR A 396 -10.75 23.96 -14.65
N GLN A 397 -11.67 24.68 -15.31
CA GLN A 397 -13.02 24.94 -14.79
C GLN A 397 -13.89 23.67 -14.73
N THR A 398 -13.59 22.68 -15.57
CA THR A 398 -14.32 21.41 -15.62
C THR A 398 -13.82 20.42 -14.56
N ALA A 399 -12.53 20.48 -14.22
CA ALA A 399 -11.90 19.60 -13.24
C ALA A 399 -12.25 19.94 -11.77
N GLN A 400 -12.58 21.21 -11.46
CA GLN A 400 -12.92 21.66 -10.11
C GLN A 400 -14.24 21.04 -9.58
N ALA A 401 -15.16 20.65 -10.46
CA ALA A 401 -16.38 19.95 -10.07
C ALA A 401 -16.13 18.47 -9.68
N GLU A 402 -14.95 17.91 -10.00
CA GLU A 402 -14.63 16.48 -9.84
C GLU A 402 -13.57 16.19 -8.76
N LEU A 403 -13.07 17.21 -8.03
CA LEU A 403 -11.86 17.13 -7.18
C LEU A 403 -12.07 17.35 -5.67
N PHE A 404 -13.16 16.85 -5.09
CA PHE A 404 -13.20 16.52 -3.65
C PHE A 404 -12.95 15.01 -3.54
N ASP A 405 -11.88 14.46 -2.94
CA ASP A 405 -11.33 14.77 -1.62
C ASP A 405 -9.98 14.02 -1.42
N ILE A 406 -8.82 14.70 -1.47
CA ILE A 406 -7.58 14.39 -0.72
C ILE A 406 -6.80 15.72 -0.51
N ASP A 407 -6.47 16.00 0.76
CA ASP A 407 -5.78 17.17 1.32
C ASP A 407 -4.44 17.54 0.63
N GLU A 408 -4.23 18.84 0.40
CA GLU A 408 -3.18 19.46 -0.43
C GLU A 408 -2.11 20.21 0.40
N SER A 409 -1.83 19.73 1.62
CA SER A 409 -0.65 20.14 2.41
C SER A 409 0.67 19.55 1.88
N CYS A 410 0.62 18.64 0.91
CA CYS A 410 1.79 17.96 0.38
C CYS A 410 2.28 18.58 -0.95
N ASN A 411 3.53 19.01 -0.91
CA ASN A 411 4.24 19.76 -1.93
C ASN A 411 4.41 18.94 -3.23
N LYS A 412 3.57 19.14 -4.26
CA LYS A 412 3.46 18.25 -5.45
C LYS A 412 4.73 18.10 -6.30
N LEU A 413 5.65 19.07 -6.35
CA LEU A 413 6.94 18.91 -7.05
C LEU A 413 7.92 18.06 -6.23
N MET A 414 8.01 18.33 -4.92
CA MET A 414 8.78 17.48 -4.00
C MET A 414 8.18 16.07 -3.92
N TYR A 415 6.85 15.94 -4.00
CA TYR A 415 6.16 14.66 -4.10
C TYR A 415 6.42 14.00 -5.44
N ALA A 416 6.29 14.61 -6.60
CA ALA A 416 6.61 13.95 -7.87
C ALA A 416 8.08 13.49 -7.94
N SER A 417 9.02 14.28 -7.42
CA SER A 417 10.44 13.92 -7.31
C SER A 417 10.71 12.85 -6.25
N LEU A 418 10.08 12.91 -5.06
CA LEU A 418 10.18 11.83 -4.07
C LEU A 418 9.45 10.57 -4.53
N TYR A 419 8.32 10.67 -5.21
CA TYR A 419 7.50 9.53 -5.62
C TYR A 419 8.08 8.85 -6.86
N GLN A 420 8.75 9.56 -7.77
CA GLN A 420 9.64 8.93 -8.76
C GLN A 420 10.90 8.35 -8.10
N ALA A 421 11.43 8.96 -7.03
CA ALA A 421 12.53 8.38 -6.25
C ALA A 421 12.12 7.19 -5.36
N VAL A 422 10.81 6.98 -5.09
CA VAL A 422 10.29 5.98 -4.15
C VAL A 422 9.38 4.93 -4.84
N SER A 423 8.86 5.18 -6.04
CA SER A 423 8.02 4.23 -6.79
C SER A 423 8.17 4.37 -8.30
N LYS A 424 8.62 3.27 -8.94
CA LYS A 424 8.70 3.13 -10.40
C LYS A 424 7.34 3.22 -11.12
N LEU A 425 6.23 3.18 -10.37
CA LEU A 425 4.89 3.18 -10.92
C LEU A 425 4.44 4.57 -11.41
N VAL A 426 5.09 5.65 -10.96
CA VAL A 426 4.70 7.02 -11.34
C VAL A 426 5.10 7.32 -12.78
N GLY A 427 4.10 7.59 -13.64
CA GLY A 427 4.33 7.83 -15.07
C GLY A 427 4.67 6.57 -15.87
N ALA A 428 4.60 5.39 -15.26
CA ALA A 428 4.91 4.11 -15.90
C ALA A 428 4.02 3.85 -17.13
N LYS A 429 4.54 3.04 -18.05
CA LYS A 429 3.82 2.48 -19.19
C LYS A 429 3.33 1.08 -18.85
N VAL A 430 2.01 0.87 -18.85
CA VAL A 430 1.42 -0.41 -18.42
C VAL A 430 0.48 -1.01 -19.46
N ALA A 431 0.71 -2.26 -19.83
CA ALA A 431 -0.25 -3.05 -20.60
C ALA A 431 -1.16 -3.84 -19.66
N VAL A 432 -2.46 -3.82 -19.90
CA VAL A 432 -3.46 -4.59 -19.14
C VAL A 432 -4.28 -5.44 -20.10
N LEU A 433 -4.14 -6.75 -19.99
CA LEU A 433 -4.76 -7.75 -20.85
C LEU A 433 -5.70 -8.61 -20.01
N GLY A 434 -6.91 -8.92 -20.50
CA GLY A 434 -7.78 -9.81 -19.75
C GLY A 434 -9.15 -10.09 -20.37
N ASP A 435 -10.08 -10.53 -19.51
CA ASP A 435 -11.43 -10.89 -19.94
C ASP A 435 -12.47 -9.77 -19.72
N SER A 436 -13.73 -10.10 -19.43
CA SER A 436 -14.80 -9.13 -19.13
C SER A 436 -14.50 -8.28 -17.90
N LEU A 437 -13.67 -8.76 -16.96
CA LEU A 437 -13.22 -7.98 -15.80
C LEU A 437 -12.22 -6.89 -16.19
N THR A 438 -11.33 -7.17 -17.14
CA THR A 438 -10.42 -6.16 -17.71
C THR A 438 -11.15 -5.20 -18.65
N GLU A 439 -12.13 -5.68 -19.41
CA GLU A 439 -13.03 -4.80 -20.19
C GLU A 439 -13.72 -3.77 -19.29
N GLN A 440 -14.15 -4.17 -18.08
CA GLN A 440 -14.69 -3.25 -17.07
C GLN A 440 -13.69 -2.20 -16.59
N SER A 441 -12.39 -2.47 -16.66
CA SER A 441 -11.34 -1.54 -16.21
C SER A 441 -11.20 -0.32 -17.12
N ALA A 442 -11.45 -0.49 -18.42
CA ALA A 442 -11.20 0.50 -19.45
C ALA A 442 -12.42 1.33 -19.86
N CYS A 443 -13.58 1.22 -19.18
CA CYS A 443 -14.78 2.00 -19.53
C CYS A 443 -15.12 1.99 -21.04
N SER A 444 -14.69 0.96 -21.76
CA SER A 444 -14.81 0.76 -23.20
C SER A 444 -15.75 -0.44 -23.40
N PHE A 445 -16.91 -0.31 -24.03
CA PHE A 445 -17.07 -0.08 -25.47
C PHE A 445 -16.12 -0.92 -26.30
N ILE A 446 -16.26 -2.24 -26.22
CA ILE A 446 -15.93 -3.03 -27.38
C ILE A 446 -17.22 -3.33 -28.13
N THR A 447 -17.68 -2.33 -28.90
CA THR A 447 -18.53 -2.64 -30.06
C THR A 447 -17.71 -3.52 -31.00
N SER A 448 -18.33 -4.36 -31.83
CA SER A 448 -17.64 -5.24 -32.78
C SER A 448 -16.60 -4.53 -33.68
N ALA A 449 -16.71 -3.21 -33.85
CA ALA A 449 -15.76 -2.36 -34.60
C ALA A 449 -14.44 -2.01 -33.87
N TYR A 450 -14.31 -2.27 -32.56
CA TYR A 450 -13.10 -1.98 -31.75
C TYR A 450 -12.39 -3.23 -31.21
N ASN A 451 -12.86 -4.43 -31.60
CA ASN A 451 -12.28 -5.73 -31.25
C ASN A 451 -10.77 -5.87 -31.55
N ASP A 452 -10.23 -4.99 -32.40
CA ASP A 452 -8.85 -5.04 -32.88
C ASP A 452 -7.92 -3.94 -32.36
N ARG A 453 -8.37 -3.03 -31.46
CA ARG A 453 -7.56 -1.86 -31.07
C ARG A 453 -7.01 -1.93 -29.66
N TRP A 454 -5.70 -1.75 -29.58
CA TRP A 454 -4.98 -1.20 -28.44
C TRP A 454 -5.61 0.15 -28.06
N MET A 455 -6.23 0.24 -26.89
CA MET A 455 -6.77 1.51 -26.40
C MET A 455 -5.69 2.23 -25.59
N GLU A 456 -4.91 3.09 -26.24
CA GLU A 456 -4.08 4.09 -25.56
C GLU A 456 -4.99 5.15 -24.94
N ASN A 457 -4.78 5.46 -23.66
CA ASN A 457 -5.49 6.53 -22.93
C ASN A 457 -7.02 6.39 -22.92
N VAL A 458 -7.55 5.49 -22.08
CA VAL A 458 -8.95 5.64 -21.66
C VAL A 458 -9.06 6.75 -20.61
N LEU A 459 -9.28 7.97 -21.10
CA LEU A 459 -10.03 8.98 -20.37
C LEU A 459 -11.42 9.08 -20.97
N ARG A 460 -12.44 8.86 -20.14
CA ARG A 460 -13.67 9.67 -20.08
C ARG A 460 -14.55 9.18 -18.93
N ASP A 461 -14.81 10.05 -17.96
CA ASP A 461 -15.95 9.96 -17.03
C ASP A 461 -17.31 10.24 -17.73
N THR A 462 -17.30 10.34 -19.07
CA THR A 462 -18.52 10.47 -19.86
C THR A 462 -19.29 9.17 -19.85
N ALA A 463 -20.50 9.20 -19.29
CA ALA A 463 -21.46 8.12 -19.43
C ALA A 463 -21.70 7.84 -20.93
N ARG A 464 -21.50 6.60 -21.36
CA ARG A 464 -21.74 6.16 -22.74
C ARG A 464 -22.63 4.91 -22.73
N THR A 465 -23.38 4.67 -23.81
CA THR A 465 -24.37 3.57 -23.92
C THR A 465 -23.90 2.50 -24.88
N GLY A 466 -23.75 1.25 -24.41
CA GLY A 466 -23.27 0.09 -25.16
C GLY A 466 -24.28 -0.49 -26.16
N ASP A 467 -23.82 -1.42 -27.00
CA ASP A 467 -24.64 -2.14 -28.00
C ASP A 467 -25.75 -2.99 -27.36
N ASP A 468 -25.61 -3.26 -26.06
CA ASP A 468 -26.59 -3.94 -25.21
C ASP A 468 -27.65 -2.99 -24.61
N GLY A 469 -27.62 -1.70 -24.97
CA GLY A 469 -28.53 -0.66 -24.50
C GLY A 469 -28.24 -0.11 -23.10
N LYS A 470 -27.11 -0.47 -22.47
CA LYS A 470 -26.77 -0.10 -21.08
C LYS A 470 -25.73 1.01 -21.00
N THR A 471 -25.79 1.84 -19.95
CA THR A 471 -24.88 2.99 -19.79
C THR A 471 -23.78 2.72 -18.76
N TYR A 472 -22.52 2.99 -19.11
CA TYR A 472 -21.30 2.69 -18.33
C TYR A 472 -20.58 3.97 -17.87
N LYS A 473 -19.97 3.96 -16.67
CA LYS A 473 -19.22 5.10 -16.08
C LYS A 473 -17.72 4.80 -15.81
N GLY A 474 -16.91 5.85 -15.90
CA GLY A 474 -15.43 5.97 -15.86
C GLY A 474 -14.60 5.42 -14.67
N SER A 475 -14.98 4.34 -13.98
CA SER A 475 -14.41 3.99 -12.65
C SER A 475 -13.77 2.60 -12.49
N GLY A 476 -13.23 2.00 -13.55
CA GLY A 476 -12.63 0.65 -13.52
C GLY A 476 -11.47 0.45 -12.52
N TRP A 477 -11.18 -0.80 -12.12
CA TRP A 477 -10.21 -1.11 -11.06
C TRP A 477 -8.79 -0.63 -11.38
N PHE A 478 -8.33 -0.74 -12.64
CA PHE A 478 -7.02 -0.25 -13.04
C PHE A 478 -7.01 1.26 -13.23
N ALA A 479 -8.11 1.84 -13.72
CA ALA A 479 -8.23 3.28 -13.88
C ALA A 479 -8.08 4.04 -12.55
N LEU A 480 -8.43 3.44 -11.41
CA LEU A 480 -8.16 4.00 -10.09
C LEU A 480 -6.65 4.09 -9.80
N ILE A 481 -5.89 3.04 -10.12
CA ILE A 481 -4.42 3.00 -9.96
C ILE A 481 -3.79 3.98 -10.94
N ALA A 482 -4.17 3.92 -12.22
CA ALA A 482 -3.60 4.77 -13.25
C ALA A 482 -3.80 6.27 -12.95
N ARG A 483 -4.96 6.66 -12.43
CA ARG A 483 -5.22 8.05 -12.01
C ARG A 483 -4.34 8.50 -10.85
N LYS A 484 -4.13 7.61 -9.87
CA LYS A 484 -3.32 7.89 -8.67
C LYS A 484 -1.84 8.08 -9.03
N TYR A 485 -1.31 7.24 -9.92
CA TYR A 485 0.11 7.23 -10.27
C TYR A 485 0.44 7.88 -11.63
N LYS A 486 -0.55 8.48 -12.29
CA LYS A 486 -0.40 9.08 -13.64
C LYS A 486 0.16 8.10 -14.68
N ILE A 487 -0.26 6.84 -14.60
CA ILE A 487 0.20 5.77 -15.48
C ILE A 487 -0.33 6.01 -16.90
N LYS A 488 0.55 5.93 -17.89
CA LYS A 488 0.15 5.76 -19.28
C LYS A 488 -0.14 4.28 -19.51
N TRP A 489 -1.34 3.93 -19.93
CA TRP A 489 -1.72 2.52 -20.01
C TRP A 489 -2.50 2.18 -21.26
N TRP A 490 -2.39 0.91 -21.63
CA TRP A 490 -3.06 0.29 -22.75
C TRP A 490 -3.90 -0.87 -22.22
N CYS A 491 -5.14 -0.95 -22.70
CA CYS A 491 -6.06 -2.01 -22.30
C CYS A 491 -6.50 -2.85 -23.50
N ALA A 492 -6.48 -4.16 -23.34
CA ALA A 492 -7.13 -5.12 -24.24
C ALA A 492 -7.82 -6.20 -23.40
N GLY A 493 -9.05 -5.88 -22.98
CA GLY A 493 -9.92 -6.81 -22.26
C GLY A 493 -11.16 -7.11 -23.09
N HIS A 494 -11.53 -8.38 -23.26
CA HIS A 494 -12.75 -8.75 -23.98
C HIS A 494 -13.52 -9.82 -23.23
N GLY A 495 -14.85 -9.67 -23.14
CA GLY A 495 -15.69 -10.65 -22.48
C GLY A 495 -15.52 -12.09 -22.98
N ALA A 496 -15.64 -13.04 -22.05
CA ALA A 496 -15.64 -14.48 -22.27
C ALA A 496 -14.35 -15.10 -22.86
N GLN A 497 -13.22 -14.38 -22.86
CA GLN A 497 -11.95 -14.88 -23.39
C GLN A 497 -11.21 -15.80 -22.40
N TRP A 498 -10.40 -16.70 -22.95
CA TRP A 498 -9.57 -17.69 -22.24
C TRP A 498 -8.08 -17.33 -22.31
N TRP A 499 -7.24 -18.10 -21.63
CA TRP A 499 -5.80 -18.04 -21.84
C TRP A 499 -5.38 -18.39 -23.27
N TYR A 500 -6.04 -19.38 -23.89
CA TYR A 500 -5.78 -19.80 -25.27
C TYR A 500 -6.87 -19.33 -26.22
N SER A 501 -6.50 -19.04 -27.47
CA SER A 501 -7.45 -18.67 -28.51
C SER A 501 -8.06 -19.89 -29.21
N THR A 502 -9.32 -19.78 -29.59
CA THR A 502 -10.05 -20.75 -30.43
C THR A 502 -10.81 -20.04 -31.55
N THR A 503 -11.42 -20.78 -32.48
CA THR A 503 -12.29 -20.19 -33.50
C THR A 503 -13.47 -19.44 -32.89
N GLU A 504 -14.04 -19.93 -31.78
CA GLU A 504 -15.16 -19.27 -31.09
C GLU A 504 -14.70 -18.11 -30.18
N ARG A 505 -13.45 -18.17 -29.70
CA ARG A 505 -12.83 -17.19 -28.81
C ARG A 505 -11.47 -16.76 -29.37
N PRO A 506 -11.45 -15.93 -30.43
CA PRO A 506 -10.21 -15.60 -31.13
C PRO A 506 -9.29 -14.66 -30.33
N ASN A 507 -9.81 -13.98 -29.31
CA ASN A 507 -9.12 -12.94 -28.56
C ASN A 507 -8.61 -13.44 -27.19
N GLY A 508 -8.21 -14.71 -27.10
CA GLY A 508 -7.56 -15.24 -25.91
C GLY A 508 -6.21 -14.57 -25.63
N ALA A 509 -5.64 -14.85 -24.46
CA ALA A 509 -4.39 -14.23 -24.04
C ALA A 509 -3.24 -14.47 -25.05
N THR A 510 -3.15 -15.65 -25.68
CA THR A 510 -2.13 -15.91 -26.70
C THR A 510 -2.21 -14.95 -27.89
N ALA A 511 -3.41 -14.65 -28.38
CA ALA A 511 -3.60 -13.68 -29.46
C ALA A 511 -3.30 -12.24 -29.02
N MET A 512 -3.68 -11.86 -27.80
CA MET A 512 -3.44 -10.50 -27.29
C MET A 512 -1.95 -10.26 -26.99
N VAL A 513 -1.26 -11.26 -26.45
CA VAL A 513 0.18 -11.23 -26.25
C VAL A 513 0.92 -11.20 -27.59
N ARG A 514 0.48 -11.96 -28.60
CA ARG A 514 1.03 -11.85 -29.96
C ARG A 514 0.94 -10.43 -30.50
N LYS A 515 -0.23 -9.80 -30.39
CA LYS A 515 -0.42 -8.39 -30.79
C LYS A 515 0.50 -7.43 -29.99
N LEU A 516 0.77 -7.72 -28.72
CA LEU A 516 1.61 -6.90 -27.85
C LEU A 516 3.08 -6.96 -28.27
N ILE A 517 3.59 -8.16 -28.52
CA ILE A 517 5.01 -8.38 -28.85
C ILE A 517 5.35 -7.98 -30.29
N ASP A 518 4.37 -8.04 -31.21
CA ASP A 518 4.52 -7.56 -32.59
C ASP A 518 4.45 -6.02 -32.67
N GLY A 519 4.02 -5.36 -31.58
CA GLY A 519 3.94 -3.91 -31.45
C GLY A 519 5.29 -3.22 -31.21
N THR A 520 5.29 -1.90 -31.36
CA THR A 520 6.48 -1.05 -31.16
C THR A 520 6.52 -0.35 -29.79
N ASP A 521 5.44 -0.42 -29.01
CA ASP A 521 5.37 0.18 -27.68
C ASP A 521 6.26 -0.57 -26.68
N GLU A 522 6.80 0.15 -25.70
CA GLU A 522 7.57 -0.39 -24.57
C GLU A 522 6.78 -0.24 -23.28
N PHE A 523 6.93 -1.19 -22.37
CA PHE A 523 6.15 -1.28 -21.13
C PHE A 523 7.03 -1.55 -19.92
N ASP A 524 6.73 -0.86 -18.82
CA ASP A 524 7.37 -1.08 -17.52
C ASP A 524 6.66 -2.21 -16.75
N TYR A 525 5.34 -2.33 -16.95
CA TYR A 525 4.52 -3.40 -16.35
C TYR A 525 3.55 -4.02 -17.35
N ILE A 526 3.29 -5.31 -17.18
CA ILE A 526 2.33 -6.06 -17.99
C ILE A 526 1.43 -6.86 -17.04
N VAL A 527 0.14 -6.56 -17.05
CA VAL A 527 -0.88 -7.17 -16.19
C VAL A 527 -1.73 -8.12 -17.01
N LEU A 528 -1.82 -9.38 -16.59
CA LEU A 528 -2.60 -10.44 -17.23
C LEU A 528 -3.72 -10.89 -16.28
N GLU A 529 -4.97 -10.74 -16.71
CA GLU A 529 -6.16 -11.07 -15.92
C GLU A 529 -7.05 -12.03 -16.72
N TYR A 530 -6.77 -13.32 -16.60
CA TYR A 530 -7.46 -14.39 -17.32
C TYR A 530 -7.64 -15.61 -16.40
N GLY A 531 -8.48 -16.57 -16.81
CA GLY A 531 -8.70 -17.83 -16.10
C GLY A 531 -10.12 -18.01 -15.57
N THR A 532 -10.89 -16.93 -15.44
CA THR A 532 -12.28 -16.99 -14.98
C THR A 532 -13.11 -17.88 -15.91
N ASN A 533 -13.04 -17.61 -17.22
CA ASN A 533 -13.79 -18.35 -18.23
C ASN A 533 -13.25 -19.77 -18.43
N ASP A 534 -11.96 -20.00 -18.19
CA ASP A 534 -11.34 -21.33 -18.22
C ASP A 534 -11.93 -22.21 -17.10
N ILE A 535 -12.03 -21.68 -15.88
CA ILE A 535 -12.63 -22.36 -14.72
C ILE A 535 -14.13 -22.64 -14.95
N LEU A 536 -14.87 -21.64 -15.43
CA LEU A 536 -16.32 -21.72 -15.60
C LEU A 536 -16.74 -22.61 -16.79
N SER A 537 -15.83 -22.91 -17.72
CA SER A 537 -16.07 -23.83 -18.83
C SER A 537 -16.25 -25.30 -18.41
N GLY A 538 -15.95 -25.64 -17.15
CA GLY A 538 -16.07 -27.01 -16.63
C GLY A 538 -14.74 -27.76 -16.51
N TYR A 539 -13.61 -27.04 -16.41
CA TYR A 539 -12.26 -27.59 -16.13
C TYR A 539 -11.63 -28.46 -17.24
N THR A 540 -12.27 -28.64 -18.39
CA THR A 540 -11.82 -29.60 -19.41
C THR A 540 -10.51 -29.25 -20.11
N HIS A 541 -10.00 -28.01 -19.95
CA HIS A 541 -8.88 -27.48 -20.73
C HIS A 541 -7.86 -26.68 -19.90
N ILE A 542 -7.69 -26.97 -18.62
CA ILE A 542 -6.68 -26.27 -17.81
C ILE A 542 -5.29 -26.82 -18.06
N GLY A 543 -5.19 -28.14 -18.27
CA GLY A 543 -3.93 -28.81 -18.56
C GLY A 543 -3.05 -29.02 -17.34
N THR A 544 -1.76 -29.27 -17.57
CA THR A 544 -0.78 -29.59 -16.53
C THR A 544 0.54 -28.83 -16.70
N ALA A 545 1.38 -28.90 -15.67
CA ALA A 545 2.74 -28.37 -15.73
C ALA A 545 3.57 -29.03 -16.85
N ALA A 546 3.23 -30.25 -17.30
CA ALA A 546 3.94 -30.97 -18.35
C ALA A 546 3.59 -30.50 -19.78
N ASP A 547 2.50 -29.76 -19.97
CA ASP A 547 2.06 -29.31 -21.29
C ASP A 547 3.14 -28.44 -21.97
N GLU A 548 3.21 -28.41 -23.29
CA GLU A 548 4.20 -27.56 -23.98
C GLU A 548 3.73 -26.10 -24.06
N ALA A 549 4.68 -25.17 -24.05
CA ALA A 549 4.41 -23.78 -24.34
C ALA A 549 4.07 -23.64 -25.83
N SER A 550 2.84 -23.25 -26.16
CA SER A 550 2.41 -23.05 -27.55
C SER A 550 1.43 -21.88 -27.71
N GLU A 551 1.59 -21.13 -28.81
CA GLU A 551 0.64 -20.10 -29.22
C GLU A 551 -0.74 -20.68 -29.55
N THR A 552 -0.75 -21.89 -30.11
CA THR A 552 -1.93 -22.67 -30.46
C THR A 552 -2.29 -23.69 -29.38
N ALA A 553 -1.85 -23.45 -28.15
CA ALA A 553 -2.18 -24.30 -27.02
C ALA A 553 -3.70 -24.50 -26.91
N THR A 554 -4.09 -25.70 -26.52
CA THR A 554 -5.50 -26.05 -26.21
C THR A 554 -5.74 -26.14 -24.71
N THR A 555 -4.72 -25.80 -23.90
CA THR A 555 -4.80 -25.77 -22.45
C THR A 555 -4.35 -24.43 -21.88
N SER A 556 -4.92 -24.02 -20.74
CA SER A 556 -4.50 -22.80 -20.03
C SER A 556 -3.03 -22.88 -19.65
N CYS A 557 -2.54 -24.03 -19.15
CA CYS A 557 -1.14 -24.21 -18.77
C CYS A 557 -0.17 -23.98 -19.95
N GLY A 558 -0.45 -24.56 -21.11
CA GLY A 558 0.38 -24.37 -22.31
C GLY A 558 0.38 -22.91 -22.79
N ALA A 559 -0.79 -22.26 -22.79
CA ALA A 559 -0.93 -20.86 -23.18
C ALA A 559 -0.24 -19.89 -22.20
N ILE A 560 -0.36 -20.11 -20.89
CA ILE A 560 0.29 -19.29 -19.86
C ILE A 560 1.80 -19.32 -20.04
N LYS A 561 2.38 -20.52 -20.21
CA LYS A 561 3.82 -20.70 -20.43
C LYS A 561 4.28 -19.93 -21.65
N TRP A 562 3.58 -20.11 -22.77
CA TRP A 562 3.90 -19.42 -24.01
C TRP A 562 3.81 -17.90 -23.86
N CYS A 563 2.73 -17.37 -23.26
CA CYS A 563 2.56 -15.94 -23.05
C CYS A 563 3.72 -15.37 -22.23
N ILE A 564 4.06 -15.99 -21.11
CA ILE A 564 5.14 -15.53 -20.23
C ILE A 564 6.48 -15.57 -20.96
N GLU A 565 6.80 -16.66 -21.65
CA GLU A 565 8.05 -16.80 -22.41
C GLU A 565 8.20 -15.70 -23.47
N GLN A 566 7.13 -15.41 -24.22
CA GLN A 566 7.19 -14.36 -25.23
C GLN A 566 7.32 -12.97 -24.61
N LEU A 567 6.59 -12.68 -23.54
CA LEU A 567 6.64 -11.40 -22.85
C LEU A 567 8.02 -11.14 -22.21
N GLN A 568 8.59 -12.14 -21.53
CA GLN A 568 9.93 -12.03 -20.95
C GLN A 568 11.02 -11.90 -22.02
N THR A 569 10.81 -12.51 -23.19
CA THR A 569 11.74 -12.36 -24.32
C THR A 569 11.69 -10.95 -24.92
N ARG A 570 10.49 -10.40 -25.12
CA ARG A 570 10.32 -9.08 -25.75
C ARG A 570 10.53 -7.90 -24.80
N PHE A 571 10.18 -8.08 -23.52
CA PHE A 571 10.21 -7.06 -22.49
C PHE A 571 10.95 -7.59 -21.24
N PRO A 572 12.27 -7.84 -21.34
CA PRO A 572 13.05 -8.48 -20.27
C PRO A 572 13.09 -7.68 -18.97
N GLU A 573 12.92 -6.36 -19.04
CA GLU A 573 12.92 -5.45 -17.89
C GLU A 573 11.51 -5.17 -17.33
N ALA A 574 10.46 -5.61 -18.04
CA ALA A 574 9.08 -5.35 -17.62
C ALA A 574 8.67 -6.29 -16.48
N SER A 575 7.97 -5.74 -15.50
CA SER A 575 7.35 -6.52 -14.44
C SER A 575 6.03 -7.14 -14.91
N ILE A 576 5.99 -8.46 -15.03
CA ILE A 576 4.78 -9.21 -15.39
C ILE A 576 4.03 -9.60 -14.12
N VAL A 577 2.74 -9.26 -14.06
CA VAL A 577 1.84 -9.58 -12.94
C VAL A 577 0.62 -10.33 -13.46
N VAL A 578 0.36 -11.52 -12.91
CA VAL A 578 -0.82 -12.33 -13.24
C VAL A 578 -1.86 -12.21 -12.12
N ILE A 579 -3.06 -11.74 -12.46
CA ILE A 579 -4.20 -11.74 -11.54
C ILE A 579 -4.90 -13.10 -11.64
N LEU A 580 -5.01 -13.79 -10.50
CA LEU A 580 -5.73 -15.06 -10.42
C LEU A 580 -7.22 -14.80 -10.11
N PRO A 581 -8.14 -15.61 -10.68
CA PRO A 581 -9.58 -15.37 -10.58
C PRO A 581 -10.16 -15.36 -9.15
N ASN A 582 -11.17 -14.53 -8.93
CA ASN A 582 -12.01 -14.54 -7.72
C ASN A 582 -13.46 -14.87 -8.07
N ILE A 583 -13.79 -16.17 -8.16
CA ILE A 583 -15.15 -16.63 -8.46
C ILE A 583 -15.87 -16.98 -7.16
N ARG A 584 -17.06 -16.42 -6.97
CA ARG A 584 -17.95 -16.61 -5.82
C ARG A 584 -19.37 -16.92 -6.31
N SER A 585 -19.50 -17.74 -7.35
CA SER A 585 -20.76 -18.00 -8.05
C SER A 585 -21.71 -18.96 -7.33
N GLY A 586 -21.22 -19.74 -6.35
CA GLY A 586 -22.04 -20.63 -5.51
C GLY A 586 -23.19 -19.89 -4.83
N ALA A 587 -24.28 -20.59 -4.50
CA ALA A 587 -25.51 -19.97 -3.97
C ALA A 587 -25.24 -19.05 -2.77
N ASN A 588 -24.33 -19.42 -1.88
CA ASN A 588 -23.94 -18.62 -0.71
C ASN A 588 -22.58 -17.92 -0.87
N GLY A 589 -22.04 -17.86 -2.09
CA GLY A 589 -20.73 -17.27 -2.36
C GLY A 589 -19.55 -18.24 -2.26
N GLU A 590 -19.81 -19.55 -2.28
CA GLU A 590 -18.75 -20.54 -2.40
C GLU A 590 -18.06 -20.42 -3.76
N ALA A 591 -16.74 -20.63 -3.78
CA ALA A 591 -15.99 -20.76 -5.01
C ALA A 591 -16.29 -22.12 -5.67
N PRO A 592 -16.29 -22.21 -7.02
CA PRO A 592 -16.35 -23.49 -7.71
C PRO A 592 -15.19 -24.39 -7.27
N ALA A 593 -15.43 -25.69 -7.09
CA ALA A 593 -14.37 -26.66 -6.75
C ALA A 593 -13.21 -26.64 -7.77
N THR A 594 -13.54 -26.31 -9.02
CA THR A 594 -12.62 -26.15 -10.14
C THR A 594 -11.65 -24.97 -9.98
N GLN A 595 -11.96 -23.96 -9.17
CA GLN A 595 -11.05 -22.84 -8.93
C GLN A 595 -9.79 -23.29 -8.19
N GLN A 596 -9.92 -24.11 -7.14
CA GLN A 596 -8.74 -24.56 -6.38
C GLN A 596 -7.81 -25.41 -7.25
N ALA A 597 -8.39 -26.35 -8.01
CA ALA A 597 -7.61 -27.18 -8.91
C ALA A 597 -6.89 -26.35 -9.98
N TYR A 598 -7.51 -25.26 -10.48
CA TYR A 598 -6.87 -24.34 -11.42
C TYR A 598 -5.65 -23.66 -10.80
N LEU A 599 -5.79 -23.17 -9.55
CA LEU A 599 -4.69 -22.58 -8.82
C LEU A 599 -3.56 -23.58 -8.59
N ASP A 600 -3.89 -24.83 -8.23
CA ASP A 600 -2.91 -25.90 -8.02
C ASP A 600 -2.11 -26.22 -9.30
N ALA A 601 -2.72 -26.07 -10.48
CA ALA A 601 -2.05 -26.26 -11.77
C ALA A 601 -1.20 -25.04 -12.19
N VAL A 602 -1.73 -23.82 -12.03
CA VAL A 602 -1.15 -22.59 -12.58
C VAL A 602 -0.10 -21.96 -11.66
N VAL A 603 -0.32 -21.94 -10.34
CA VAL A 603 0.60 -21.29 -9.40
C VAL A 603 2.02 -21.85 -9.46
N PRO A 604 2.25 -23.18 -9.57
CA PRO A 604 3.60 -23.73 -9.75
C PRO A 604 4.28 -23.25 -11.03
N ILE A 605 3.53 -23.07 -12.11
CA ILE A 605 4.05 -22.52 -13.38
C ILE A 605 4.51 -21.09 -13.16
N LEU A 606 3.65 -20.21 -12.62
CA LEU A 606 4.00 -18.81 -12.38
C LEU A 606 5.26 -18.68 -11.49
N LYS A 607 5.36 -19.52 -10.45
CA LYS A 607 6.57 -19.59 -9.59
C LYS A 607 7.81 -20.01 -10.37
N LYS A 608 7.71 -21.03 -11.22
CA LYS A 608 8.84 -21.52 -12.04
C LYS A 608 9.39 -20.44 -12.97
N TYR A 609 8.53 -19.61 -13.56
CA TYR A 609 8.93 -18.52 -14.45
C TYR A 609 9.27 -17.22 -13.71
N GLY A 610 9.22 -17.20 -12.36
CA GLY A 610 9.49 -16.00 -11.57
C GLY A 610 8.47 -14.88 -11.74
N VAL A 611 7.25 -15.20 -12.20
CA VAL A 611 6.19 -14.21 -12.46
C VAL A 611 5.42 -13.90 -11.18
N ARG A 612 5.19 -12.61 -10.94
CA ARG A 612 4.40 -12.13 -9.81
C ARG A 612 2.93 -12.46 -10.03
N ARG A 613 2.20 -12.68 -8.93
CA ARG A 613 0.78 -13.02 -9.01
C ARG A 613 0.00 -12.43 -7.84
N VAL A 614 -1.25 -12.10 -8.10
CA VAL A 614 -2.21 -11.67 -7.08
C VAL A 614 -3.30 -12.71 -6.98
N ASN A 615 -3.46 -13.36 -5.82
CA ASN A 615 -4.56 -14.29 -5.60
C ASN A 615 -5.79 -13.51 -5.17
N MET A 616 -6.55 -12.99 -6.14
CA MET A 616 -7.65 -12.08 -5.85
C MET A 616 -8.72 -12.72 -4.95
N ALA A 617 -8.87 -14.05 -4.95
CA ALA A 617 -9.81 -14.74 -4.07
C ALA A 617 -9.42 -14.70 -2.59
N GLU A 618 -8.12 -14.73 -2.28
CA GLU A 618 -7.56 -14.75 -0.92
C GLU A 618 -7.19 -13.34 -0.45
N ASP A 619 -6.55 -12.56 -1.32
CA ASP A 619 -5.86 -11.32 -0.95
C ASP A 619 -6.80 -10.10 -0.90
N SER A 620 -7.91 -10.13 -1.65
CA SER A 620 -8.77 -8.95 -1.81
C SER A 620 -9.83 -8.79 -0.71
N GLY A 621 -10.18 -9.89 -0.03
CA GLY A 621 -11.34 -9.95 0.87
C GLY A 621 -12.67 -9.59 0.19
N ILE A 622 -12.78 -9.79 -1.12
CA ILE A 622 -14.02 -9.62 -1.89
C ILE A 622 -14.89 -10.87 -1.72
N VAL A 623 -16.15 -10.65 -1.36
CA VAL A 623 -17.16 -11.69 -1.16
C VAL A 623 -18.33 -11.49 -2.12
N LYS A 624 -19.13 -12.53 -2.38
CA LYS A 624 -20.25 -12.49 -3.35
C LYS A 624 -21.18 -11.30 -3.16
N SER A 625 -21.49 -10.93 -1.92
CA SER A 625 -22.39 -9.81 -1.62
C SER A 625 -21.87 -8.45 -2.11
N MET A 626 -20.58 -8.34 -2.42
CA MET A 626 -19.96 -7.13 -2.99
C MET A 626 -19.93 -7.13 -4.52
N MET A 627 -20.31 -8.24 -5.15
CA MET A 627 -20.22 -8.50 -6.60
C MET A 627 -21.61 -8.46 -7.24
N SER A 628 -21.64 -8.53 -8.58
CA SER A 628 -22.85 -8.85 -9.34
C SER A 628 -23.46 -10.17 -8.87
N THR A 629 -24.74 -10.39 -9.14
CA THR A 629 -25.47 -11.61 -8.73
C THR A 629 -24.85 -12.90 -9.29
N ASP A 630 -24.09 -12.80 -10.38
CA ASP A 630 -23.31 -13.90 -10.96
C ASP A 630 -22.13 -14.35 -10.07
N GLY A 631 -21.71 -13.54 -9.09
CA GLY A 631 -20.55 -13.83 -8.23
C GLY A 631 -19.21 -13.80 -8.97
N VAL A 632 -19.13 -13.11 -10.11
CA VAL A 632 -17.94 -13.00 -10.97
C VAL A 632 -17.60 -11.55 -11.24
N HIS A 633 -18.57 -10.75 -11.69
CA HIS A 633 -18.31 -9.36 -12.07
C HIS A 633 -18.36 -8.42 -10.85
N LEU A 634 -17.49 -7.41 -10.82
CA LEU A 634 -17.32 -6.52 -9.66
C LEU A 634 -18.33 -5.35 -9.63
N ARG A 635 -19.05 -5.13 -10.72
CA ARG A 635 -20.03 -4.03 -10.91
C ARG A 635 -21.42 -4.39 -10.40
N TRP A 636 -22.20 -3.38 -10.03
CA TRP A 636 -23.63 -3.52 -9.74
C TRP A 636 -24.50 -2.82 -10.79
N PRO A 637 -25.65 -3.43 -11.15
CA PRO A 637 -26.69 -2.72 -11.90
C PRO A 637 -27.37 -1.70 -10.98
N VAL A 638 -27.44 -0.45 -11.42
CA VAL A 638 -28.20 0.63 -10.79
C VAL A 638 -29.30 1.02 -11.77
N VAL A 639 -30.57 0.84 -11.38
CA VAL A 639 -31.69 1.23 -12.24
C VAL A 639 -32.11 2.66 -11.91
N SER A 640 -32.13 3.53 -12.91
CA SER A 640 -32.68 4.89 -12.80
C SER A 640 -33.44 5.24 -14.08
N ASN A 641 -34.63 5.85 -13.98
CA ASN A 641 -35.49 6.21 -15.11
C ASN A 641 -35.75 5.05 -16.12
N ASN A 642 -35.98 3.82 -15.64
CA ASN A 642 -36.11 2.60 -16.47
C ASN A 642 -34.88 2.24 -17.33
N ILE A 643 -33.72 2.83 -17.04
CA ILE A 643 -32.43 2.51 -17.67
C ILE A 643 -31.53 1.87 -16.62
N THR A 644 -30.91 0.73 -16.97
CA THR A 644 -29.92 0.07 -16.11
C THR A 644 -28.53 0.63 -16.38
N TYR A 645 -27.96 1.31 -15.40
CA TYR A 645 -26.59 1.80 -15.37
C TYR A 645 -25.69 0.77 -14.71
N TYR A 646 -24.44 0.66 -15.15
CA TYR A 646 -23.43 -0.13 -14.46
C TYR A 646 -22.37 0.80 -13.90
N THR A 647 -22.22 0.79 -12.57
CA THR A 647 -21.20 1.58 -11.88
C THR A 647 -19.99 0.72 -11.54
N ASN A 648 -18.80 1.24 -11.84
CA ASN A 648 -17.54 0.66 -11.40
C ASN A 648 -17.11 1.23 -10.03
N ASP A 649 -17.87 2.17 -9.45
CA ASP A 649 -17.62 2.65 -8.09
C ASP A 649 -18.26 1.74 -7.04
N THR A 650 -17.74 0.51 -6.91
CA THR A 650 -18.22 -0.47 -5.91
C THR A 650 -17.12 -0.79 -4.89
N PRO A 651 -17.48 -1.26 -3.68
CA PRO A 651 -16.51 -1.77 -2.72
C PRO A 651 -15.63 -2.88 -3.28
N ALA A 652 -16.15 -3.73 -4.16
CA ALA A 652 -15.40 -4.80 -4.80
C ALA A 652 -14.33 -4.25 -5.75
N VAL A 653 -14.66 -3.26 -6.59
CA VAL A 653 -13.69 -2.62 -7.49
C VAL A 653 -12.57 -1.93 -6.72
N ARG A 654 -12.91 -1.19 -5.64
CA ARG A 654 -11.91 -0.52 -4.80
C ARG A 654 -10.96 -1.51 -4.11
N LYS A 655 -11.48 -2.65 -3.63
CA LYS A 655 -10.67 -3.73 -3.04
C LYS A 655 -9.77 -4.41 -4.06
N PHE A 656 -10.30 -4.72 -5.24
CA PHE A 656 -9.55 -5.32 -6.34
C PHE A 656 -8.37 -4.41 -6.74
N SER A 657 -8.66 -3.12 -6.89
CA SER A 657 -7.68 -2.08 -7.22
C SER A 657 -6.55 -1.99 -6.19
N LYS A 658 -6.88 -1.89 -4.89
CA LYS A 658 -5.89 -1.84 -3.81
C LYS A 658 -5.02 -3.10 -3.74
N CYS A 659 -5.60 -4.26 -4.01
CA CYS A 659 -4.90 -5.54 -3.98
C CYS A 659 -3.84 -5.60 -5.09
N LEU A 660 -4.22 -5.24 -6.32
CA LEU A 660 -3.28 -5.14 -7.44
C LEU A 660 -2.23 -4.05 -7.23
N GLU A 661 -2.63 -2.87 -6.76
CA GLU A 661 -1.75 -1.74 -6.46
C GLU A 661 -0.61 -2.15 -5.52
N ALA A 662 -0.93 -2.90 -4.46
CA ALA A 662 0.07 -3.39 -3.51
C ALA A 662 1.11 -4.30 -4.18
N GLU A 663 0.73 -5.08 -5.20
CA GLU A 663 1.67 -5.94 -5.92
C GLU A 663 2.49 -5.18 -6.96
N LEU A 664 1.88 -4.22 -7.65
CA LEU A 664 2.59 -3.33 -8.59
C LEU A 664 3.66 -2.47 -7.87
N LEU A 665 3.42 -2.08 -6.62
CA LEU A 665 4.40 -1.33 -5.83
C LEU A 665 5.59 -2.19 -5.34
N LYS A 666 5.40 -3.51 -5.21
CA LYS A 666 6.49 -4.43 -4.86
C LYS A 666 7.34 -4.82 -6.06
N ALA A 667 6.80 -4.62 -7.26
CA ALA A 667 7.38 -4.94 -8.56
C ALA A 667 8.24 -3.79 -9.05
#